data_AF-A0A2H5PYJ0-F1
#
_entry.id   AF-A0A2H5PYJ0-F1
#
_cell.length_a   1.000
_cell.length_b   1.000
_cell.length_c   1.000
_cell.angle_alpha   90.00
_cell.angle_beta   90.00
_cell.angle_gamma   90.00
#
_symmetry.space_group_name_H-M   'P 1'
#
loop_
_entity.id
_entity.type
_entity.pdbx_description
1 polymer ?
#
loop_
_entity_poly.entity_id
_entity_poly.type
_entity_poly.pdbx_seq_one_letter_code
_entity_poly.pdbx_strand_id
1 'polypeptide(L)'
;MSEIKAETTHHHPLIISEPDVSDQQEKSHLKTQRLASLDIFRGLAVALMILVDHAGGDWPEISHAPWNGCNLADFVMPFFLFIVGVAIALALKRIPDRADAVKKVIFRTLKLLFWGILLQGGFSHAPDELTYGVDVRMIRLCGVLQRIALSYLLVSLVEIFTKDVQDKDQSVGRFSIFRLYCWHWLMAACVLVVYLALLYGTYVPDWQFTIINKDSADYGKVFNVTCGVRAKLNPPCNAVGYIDRKVLGINHMYHHPAWRRSKACTQDSPFEGPLRKDAPSWCRAPFEPEGLLSSVSSILSTIIGVHFGHVIIHTKGHLARLKQWVAMGFALLIFGLTLHFTNAIPLNKQLYTLSYVCVTSGAAALVFSAIYALVDIWNLKYPFLPLAWIGMNAMLVYVMAAEGIFAGFINGWYYGDPHNTLVMIPEFATSCRNMIQQWNQMIGSQESSEFDVWPQFQKLTADVISRAAFGSNYEKGKHIFHLQKELIQLTLEAMQTLYFPGFRFVPTKKNKRRRRLNTEITAMLRNVIEGKANALKTGKSRVDDLLGLLLQYCENENESSTKSIGLTIEEVIEECKAFYLAGQETTSSLLTWTVVVLAMHPDWQEKARQEVTMILYEVLRLYPPAIAQYQHTYKQTKIGEISVPAGVDLILPTLLVHHDPELWGNDVDEFKPGRFSEGVSKASNNDQLAFFPFGWGPRTCIGQNFAMLEAKLALAMILPNFSFQLSPSYSHAPHTVMILQPQHGAQIILHKL
;
A
#
# COMPACT_ATOMS: atom_id res chain seq x y z
N MET A 1 -9.95 3.21 36.58
CA MET A 1 -9.25 3.16 37.88
C MET A 1 -8.26 4.32 37.91
N SER A 2 -8.55 5.26 38.81
CA SER A 2 -7.76 6.38 39.37
C SER A 2 -6.35 6.74 38.83
N GLU A 3 -6.23 8.04 38.52
CA GLU A 3 -5.17 9.00 38.88
C GLU A 3 -3.69 8.73 38.54
N ILE A 4 -3.12 9.58 37.67
CA ILE A 4 -1.84 10.28 37.93
C ILE A 4 -1.95 11.72 37.39
N LYS A 5 -2.12 12.69 38.30
CA LYS A 5 -1.88 14.13 38.08
C LYS A 5 -0.37 14.38 38.11
N ALA A 6 0.15 15.17 37.17
CA ALA A 6 1.53 15.68 37.22
C ALA A 6 1.54 17.12 37.72
N GLU A 7 2.30 17.35 38.78
CA GLU A 7 2.48 18.60 39.51
C GLU A 7 3.11 19.70 38.65
N THR A 8 2.52 20.88 38.73
CA THR A 8 3.12 22.16 38.37
C THR A 8 3.57 22.87 39.64
N THR A 9 4.86 23.20 39.79
CA THR A 9 5.31 24.40 40.53
C THR A 9 6.83 24.57 40.43
N HIS A 10 7.27 25.74 39.92
CA HIS A 10 7.95 26.79 40.71
C HIS A 10 8.62 27.81 39.76
N HIS A 11 8.01 28.98 39.63
CA HIS A 11 8.61 30.20 39.13
C HIS A 11 8.85 31.14 40.32
N HIS A 12 10.07 31.61 40.52
CA HIS A 12 10.36 32.80 41.34
C HIS A 12 10.34 34.05 40.45
N PRO A 13 9.64 35.13 40.83
CA PRO A 13 9.66 36.40 40.13
C PRO A 13 10.79 37.30 40.64
N LEU A 14 11.46 38.02 39.74
CA LEU A 14 12.36 39.14 40.09
C LEU A 14 11.82 40.44 39.49
N ILE A 15 11.69 41.42 40.39
CA ILE A 15 11.15 42.77 40.20
C ILE A 15 12.27 43.70 39.72
N ILE A 16 11.96 44.59 38.77
CA ILE A 16 12.64 45.89 38.65
C ILE A 16 11.54 46.95 38.60
N SER A 17 11.63 47.91 39.52
CA SER A 17 10.72 49.01 39.81
C SER A 17 11.14 50.30 39.10
N GLU A 18 10.18 51.08 38.58
CA GLU A 18 10.01 52.56 38.74
C GLU A 18 8.83 53.11 37.87
N PRO A 19 8.26 54.31 38.12
CA PRO A 19 6.95 54.48 38.76
C PRO A 19 5.83 55.10 37.88
N ASP A 20 4.60 54.98 38.39
CA ASP A 20 3.36 55.77 38.18
C ASP A 20 3.04 56.38 36.80
N VAL A 21 1.89 55.98 36.20
CA VAL A 21 0.56 56.59 36.42
C VAL A 21 -0.50 55.69 35.72
N SER A 22 -1.64 55.50 36.40
CA SER A 22 -2.91 54.83 36.01
C SER A 22 -3.25 54.86 34.51
N ASP A 23 -3.69 53.76 33.89
CA ASP A 23 -5.04 53.23 34.09
C ASP A 23 -5.18 51.73 33.76
N GLN A 24 -6.06 51.07 34.52
CA GLN A 24 -6.43 49.67 34.40
C GLN A 24 -7.41 49.44 33.25
N GLN A 25 -7.07 48.58 32.28
CA GLN A 25 -7.85 47.40 31.84
C GLN A 25 -7.26 46.80 30.54
N GLU A 26 -7.31 45.46 30.45
CA GLU A 26 -6.84 44.59 29.33
C GLU A 26 -5.35 44.20 29.27
N LYS A 27 -4.84 43.59 30.34
CA LYS A 27 -3.85 42.50 30.18
C LYS A 27 -4.57 41.20 29.85
N SER A 28 -5.03 41.05 28.61
CA SER A 28 -5.32 39.72 28.08
C SER A 28 -4.00 38.95 27.98
N HIS A 29 -4.00 37.71 28.46
CA HIS A 29 -2.91 36.74 28.26
C HIS A 29 -2.53 36.71 26.78
N LEU A 30 -1.44 37.38 26.37
CA LEU A 30 -0.82 37.18 25.07
C LEU A 30 -0.21 35.78 25.04
N LYS A 31 -1.06 34.76 24.82
CA LYS A 31 -0.66 33.44 24.36
C LYS A 31 0.20 33.66 23.12
N THR A 32 1.48 33.30 23.19
CA THR A 32 2.42 33.33 22.07
C THR A 32 1.77 32.62 20.87
N GLN A 33 1.25 33.39 19.90
CA GLN A 33 0.46 32.84 18.81
C GLN A 33 1.36 31.95 17.93
N ARG A 34 0.95 30.69 17.79
CA ARG A 34 1.59 29.72 16.91
C ARG A 34 1.22 30.07 15.46
N LEU A 35 2.20 30.06 14.56
CA LEU A 35 1.99 30.45 13.16
C LEU A 35 1.12 29.40 12.45
N ALA A 36 -0.09 29.78 12.05
CA ALA A 36 -1.07 28.83 11.51
C ALA A 36 -0.64 28.25 10.16
N SER A 37 -0.06 29.06 9.28
CA SER A 37 0.48 28.59 7.98
C SER A 37 1.55 27.52 8.12
N LEU A 38 2.34 27.54 9.20
CA LEU A 38 3.38 26.54 9.45
C LEU A 38 2.77 25.16 9.75
N ASP A 39 1.74 25.12 10.60
CA ASP A 39 1.05 23.87 10.89
C ASP A 39 0.29 23.36 9.66
N ILE A 40 -0.37 24.24 8.90
CA ILE A 40 -1.11 23.86 7.68
C ILE A 40 -0.17 23.31 6.60
N PHE A 41 0.97 23.97 6.34
CA PHE A 41 1.94 23.50 5.36
C PHE A 41 2.53 22.13 5.76
N ARG A 42 2.84 21.96 7.06
CA ARG A 42 3.28 20.66 7.58
C ARG A 42 2.20 19.59 7.43
N GLY A 43 0.94 19.93 7.69
CA GLY A 43 -0.19 19.03 7.48
C GLY A 43 -0.39 18.67 6.00
N LEU A 44 -0.18 19.61 5.08
CA LEU A 44 -0.21 19.37 3.64
C LEU A 44 0.88 18.38 3.23
N ALA A 45 2.10 18.51 3.75
CA ALA A 45 3.17 17.57 3.48
C ALA A 45 2.82 16.15 3.96
N VAL A 46 2.23 16.01 5.17
CA VAL A 46 1.75 14.71 5.68
C VAL A 46 0.59 14.17 4.82
N ALA A 47 -0.36 15.00 4.44
CA ALA A 47 -1.50 14.58 3.63
C ALA A 47 -1.07 14.12 2.22
N LEU A 48 -0.13 14.83 1.59
CA LEU A 48 0.45 14.44 0.31
C LEU A 48 1.24 13.12 0.41
N MET A 49 1.96 12.92 1.51
CA MET A 49 2.63 11.64 1.78
C MET A 49 1.63 10.48 1.81
N ILE A 50 0.55 10.61 2.61
CA ILE A 50 -0.50 9.58 2.71
C ILE A 50 -1.15 9.32 1.35
N LEU A 51 -1.47 10.38 0.60
CA LEU A 51 -2.07 10.28 -0.73
C LEU A 51 -1.18 9.48 -1.68
N VAL A 52 0.12 9.80 -1.72
CA VAL A 52 1.09 9.15 -2.61
C VAL A 52 1.35 7.71 -2.18
N ASP A 53 1.40 7.41 -0.89
CA ASP A 53 1.62 6.06 -0.38
C ASP A 53 0.45 5.12 -0.73
N HIS A 54 -0.80 5.64 -0.80
CA HIS A 54 -1.99 4.83 -1.11
C HIS A 54 -2.38 4.85 -2.60
N ALA A 55 -2.23 5.97 -3.30
CA ALA A 55 -2.65 6.13 -4.70
C ALA A 55 -1.48 6.05 -5.71
N GLY A 56 -0.23 6.10 -5.24
CA GLY A 56 0.95 6.15 -6.11
C GLY A 56 1.25 4.84 -6.83
N GLY A 57 0.65 3.72 -6.45
CA GLY A 57 0.74 2.46 -7.20
C GLY A 57 -0.08 2.50 -8.49
N ASP A 58 -1.26 3.14 -8.43
CA ASP A 58 -2.25 3.13 -9.51
C ASP A 58 -2.04 4.29 -10.51
N TRP A 59 -1.43 5.40 -10.06
CA TRP A 59 -1.25 6.61 -10.87
C TRP A 59 0.24 6.99 -10.99
N PRO A 60 0.90 6.76 -12.15
CA PRO A 60 2.32 7.03 -12.35
C PRO A 60 2.74 8.48 -12.09
N GLU A 61 1.89 9.44 -12.40
CA GLU A 61 2.12 10.89 -12.21
C GLU A 61 2.13 11.27 -10.72
N ILE A 62 1.40 10.52 -9.89
CA ILE A 62 1.36 10.69 -8.44
C ILE A 62 2.54 9.95 -7.80
N SER A 63 3.01 8.86 -8.41
CA SER A 63 4.14 8.04 -7.97
C SER A 63 5.51 8.70 -8.13
N HIS A 64 6.55 8.16 -7.49
CA HIS A 64 7.94 8.63 -7.68
C HIS A 64 8.42 8.51 -9.13
N ALA A 65 9.25 9.46 -9.61
CA ALA A 65 9.92 9.28 -10.90
C ALA A 65 10.86 8.05 -10.87
N PRO A 66 10.96 7.24 -11.94
CA PRO A 66 11.81 6.04 -11.95
C PRO A 66 13.30 6.33 -11.72
N TRP A 67 13.82 7.45 -12.25
CA TRP A 67 15.20 7.88 -11.97
C TRP A 67 15.37 9.40 -12.11
N ASN A 68 15.41 9.90 -13.34
CA ASN A 68 15.43 11.33 -13.63
C ASN A 68 14.00 11.83 -13.84
N GLY A 69 13.73 13.05 -13.40
CA GLY A 69 12.40 13.65 -13.39
C GLY A 69 11.94 14.02 -11.98
N CYS A 70 10.75 14.57 -11.89
CA CYS A 70 10.12 14.96 -10.62
C CYS A 70 8.61 14.82 -10.78
N ASN A 71 8.01 13.88 -10.05
CA ASN A 71 6.57 13.68 -9.98
C ASN A 71 6.02 14.21 -8.64
N LEU A 72 4.71 14.10 -8.40
CA LEU A 72 4.08 14.65 -7.19
C LEU A 72 4.69 14.08 -5.90
N ALA A 73 4.93 12.77 -5.84
CA ALA A 73 5.60 12.09 -4.74
C ALA A 73 6.96 12.71 -4.36
N ASP A 74 7.69 13.21 -5.36
CA ASP A 74 9.05 13.70 -5.19
C ASP A 74 9.10 15.07 -4.48
N PHE A 75 7.96 15.75 -4.26
CA PHE A 75 7.90 17.01 -3.50
C PHE A 75 7.71 16.81 -2.00
N VAL A 76 7.20 15.66 -1.56
CA VAL A 76 6.80 15.40 -0.16
C VAL A 76 7.97 15.62 0.80
N MET A 77 9.10 14.94 0.56
CA MET A 77 10.25 14.98 1.47
C MET A 77 10.94 16.36 1.54
N PRO A 78 11.23 17.04 0.42
CA PRO A 78 11.74 18.40 0.47
C PRO A 78 10.81 19.39 1.19
N PHE A 79 9.49 19.26 1.04
CA PHE A 79 8.52 20.10 1.74
C PHE A 79 8.64 19.91 3.26
N PHE A 80 8.78 18.66 3.73
CA PHE A 80 9.04 18.37 5.14
C PHE A 80 10.35 18.98 5.64
N LEU A 81 11.46 18.80 4.92
CA LEU A 81 12.76 19.33 5.34
C LEU A 81 12.78 20.86 5.36
N PHE A 82 12.11 21.50 4.40
CA PHE A 82 11.93 22.94 4.35
C PHE A 82 11.15 23.44 5.58
N ILE A 83 9.99 22.85 5.89
CA ILE A 83 9.19 23.32 7.03
C ILE A 83 9.83 23.02 8.39
N VAL A 84 10.61 21.93 8.50
CA VAL A 84 11.46 21.66 9.66
C VAL A 84 12.47 22.79 9.85
N GLY A 85 13.08 23.29 8.76
CA GLY A 85 13.97 24.45 8.79
C GLY A 85 13.29 25.71 9.34
N VAL A 86 12.11 26.05 8.82
CA VAL A 86 11.33 27.21 9.32
C VAL A 86 11.05 27.07 10.83
N ALA A 87 10.70 25.87 11.27
CA ALA A 87 10.40 25.59 12.68
C ALA A 87 11.64 25.68 13.59
N ILE A 88 12.84 25.30 13.13
CA ILE A 88 14.09 25.40 13.89
C ILE A 88 14.34 26.84 14.33
N ALA A 89 14.32 27.77 13.38
CA ALA A 89 14.56 29.20 13.63
C ALA A 89 13.57 29.77 14.67
N LEU A 90 12.28 29.42 14.57
CA LEU A 90 11.25 29.89 15.49
C LEU A 90 11.32 29.25 16.88
N ALA A 91 11.67 27.96 16.96
CA ALA A 91 11.70 27.20 18.21
C ALA A 91 12.93 27.54 19.06
N LEU A 92 14.13 27.58 18.46
CA LEU A 92 15.38 27.80 19.18
C LEU A 92 15.54 29.24 19.65
N LYS A 93 14.94 30.22 18.96
CA LYS A 93 14.88 31.60 19.43
C LYS A 93 14.27 31.72 20.84
N ARG A 94 13.33 30.84 21.21
CA ARG A 94 12.62 30.88 22.49
C ARG A 94 13.41 30.32 23.67
N ILE A 95 14.52 29.62 23.43
CA ILE A 95 15.31 28.99 24.49
C ILE A 95 16.53 29.86 24.77
N PRO A 96 16.63 30.51 25.94
CA PRO A 96 17.74 31.41 26.25
C PRO A 96 19.04 30.64 26.46
N ASP A 97 19.00 29.54 27.22
CA ASP A 97 20.19 28.75 27.55
C ASP A 97 20.62 27.78 26.43
N ARG A 98 21.93 27.75 26.17
CA ARG A 98 22.54 26.93 25.11
C ARG A 98 22.58 25.46 25.49
N ALA A 99 22.90 25.13 26.74
CA ALA A 99 23.02 23.74 27.17
C ALA A 99 21.64 23.05 27.12
N ASP A 100 20.60 23.72 27.57
CA ASP A 100 19.22 23.26 27.47
C ASP A 100 18.74 23.12 26.02
N ALA A 101 19.12 24.04 25.13
CA ALA A 101 18.81 23.95 23.71
C ALA A 101 19.47 22.70 23.08
N VAL A 102 20.76 22.47 23.34
CA VAL A 102 21.49 21.29 22.85
C VAL A 102 20.87 20.00 23.37
N LYS A 103 20.57 19.94 24.68
CA LYS A 103 19.92 18.77 25.30
C LYS A 103 18.58 18.43 24.64
N LYS A 104 17.73 19.44 24.40
CA LYS A 104 16.44 19.27 23.72
C LYS A 104 16.60 18.79 22.28
N VAL A 105 17.55 19.34 21.54
CA VAL A 105 17.85 18.93 20.16
C VAL A 105 18.30 17.47 20.14
N ILE A 106 19.28 17.09 20.96
CA ILE A 106 19.80 15.72 21.03
C ILE A 106 18.67 14.73 21.36
N PHE A 107 17.87 15.00 22.39
CA PHE A 107 16.80 14.09 22.78
C PHE A 107 15.73 13.93 21.70
N ARG A 108 15.39 15.01 20.98
CA ARG A 108 14.47 14.95 19.85
C ARG A 108 15.07 14.16 18.68
N THR A 109 16.35 14.35 18.36
CA THR A 109 17.06 13.58 17.33
C THR A 109 17.07 12.09 17.66
N LEU A 110 17.38 11.71 18.90
CA LEU A 110 17.35 10.31 19.35
C LEU A 110 15.96 9.68 19.21
N LYS A 111 14.89 10.41 19.56
CA LYS A 111 13.52 9.95 19.35
C LYS A 111 13.22 9.70 17.87
N LEU A 112 13.62 10.61 16.98
CA LEU A 112 13.40 10.45 15.55
C LEU A 112 14.16 9.24 14.99
N LEU A 113 15.41 9.03 15.42
CA LEU A 113 16.19 7.86 15.04
C LEU A 113 15.55 6.55 15.53
N PHE A 114 15.11 6.52 16.79
CA PHE A 114 14.43 5.35 17.37
C PHE A 114 13.15 4.99 16.61
N TRP A 115 12.24 5.95 16.42
CA TRP A 115 11.00 5.71 15.67
C TRP A 115 11.27 5.37 14.20
N GLY A 116 12.31 5.95 13.59
CA GLY A 116 12.75 5.62 12.24
C GLY A 116 13.15 4.16 12.09
N ILE A 117 13.99 3.65 13.01
CA ILE A 117 14.41 2.25 13.00
C ILE A 117 13.24 1.32 13.29
N LEU A 118 12.32 1.70 14.20
CA LEU A 118 11.18 0.88 14.55
C LEU A 118 10.21 0.69 13.37
N LEU A 119 9.78 1.79 12.74
CA LEU A 119 8.79 1.78 11.66
C LEU A 119 9.36 1.17 10.37
N GLN A 120 10.60 1.49 10.05
CA GLN A 120 11.21 1.06 8.78
C GLN A 120 11.94 -0.28 8.88
N GLY A 121 12.35 -0.65 10.09
CA GLY A 121 13.01 -1.93 10.35
C GLY A 121 12.08 -3.14 10.27
N GLY A 122 10.78 -2.94 9.99
CA GLY A 122 9.81 -4.02 9.87
C GLY A 122 9.38 -4.57 11.24
N PHE A 123 9.36 -3.74 12.29
CA PHE A 123 8.86 -4.18 13.60
C PHE A 123 7.34 -4.36 13.60
N SER A 124 6.65 -3.54 12.81
CA SER A 124 5.23 -3.67 12.51
C SER A 124 5.07 -4.11 11.05
N HIS A 125 4.73 -5.38 10.85
CA HIS A 125 4.36 -5.88 9.54
C HIS A 125 2.93 -5.44 9.19
N ALA A 126 2.57 -5.52 7.90
CA ALA A 126 1.18 -5.41 7.51
C ALA A 126 0.33 -6.38 8.36
N PRO A 127 -0.96 -6.08 8.63
CA PRO A 127 -1.85 -6.96 9.42
C PRO A 127 -1.96 -8.40 8.89
N ASP A 128 -1.41 -8.66 7.71
CA ASP A 128 -1.53 -9.87 6.92
C ASP A 128 -0.32 -10.82 7.08
N GLU A 129 0.79 -10.39 7.70
CA GLU A 129 2.00 -11.20 7.94
C GLU A 129 2.16 -11.56 9.43
N LEU A 130 2.04 -12.86 9.75
CA LEU A 130 2.01 -13.39 11.13
C LEU A 130 3.38 -13.52 11.81
N THR A 131 4.49 -13.07 11.19
CA THR A 131 5.83 -13.16 11.80
C THR A 131 6.14 -11.94 12.66
N TYR A 132 6.01 -12.05 13.99
CA TYR A 132 6.42 -10.99 14.90
C TYR A 132 7.96 -10.97 15.10
N GLY A 133 8.64 -9.92 14.65
CA GLY A 133 10.08 -9.73 14.85
C GLY A 133 10.80 -9.03 13.70
N VAL A 134 12.02 -8.55 13.97
CA VAL A 134 12.90 -7.86 13.01
C VAL A 134 14.17 -8.67 12.78
N ASP A 135 14.48 -9.02 11.52
CA ASP A 135 15.80 -9.56 11.18
C ASP A 135 16.85 -8.45 11.24
N VAL A 136 17.58 -8.40 12.36
CA VAL A 136 18.64 -7.42 12.61
C VAL A 136 19.74 -7.46 11.53
N ARG A 137 19.94 -8.58 10.81
CA ARG A 137 20.94 -8.69 9.74
C ARG A 137 20.49 -8.04 8.43
N MET A 138 19.19 -7.80 8.27
CA MET A 138 18.57 -7.24 7.06
C MET A 138 17.81 -5.94 7.34
N ILE A 139 17.90 -5.42 8.56
CA ILE A 139 17.19 -4.21 8.98
C ILE A 139 17.63 -3.01 8.12
N ARG A 140 16.67 -2.26 7.58
CA ARG A 140 16.95 -1.04 6.84
C ARG A 140 17.32 0.08 7.79
N LEU A 141 18.57 0.55 7.73
CA LEU A 141 19.11 1.52 8.70
C LEU A 141 18.77 2.97 8.36
N CYS A 142 18.71 3.31 7.07
CA CYS A 142 18.48 4.67 6.59
C CYS A 142 17.08 4.84 5.98
N GLY A 143 16.38 5.89 6.42
CA GLY A 143 15.06 6.25 5.94
C GLY A 143 14.69 7.71 6.18
N VAL A 144 13.41 7.99 5.98
CA VAL A 144 12.84 9.34 6.03
C VAL A 144 13.09 10.00 7.39
N LEU A 145 12.79 9.32 8.49
CA LEU A 145 12.98 9.88 9.83
C LEU A 145 14.45 10.09 10.19
N GLN A 146 15.35 9.21 9.74
CA GLN A 146 16.79 9.29 9.95
C GLN A 146 17.38 10.47 9.18
N ARG A 147 16.96 10.68 7.93
CA ARG A 147 17.33 11.85 7.12
C ARG A 147 16.88 13.14 7.79
N ILE A 148 15.62 13.21 8.26
CA ILE A 148 15.10 14.37 9.00
C ILE A 148 15.91 14.61 10.29
N ALA A 149 16.24 13.54 11.03
CA ALA A 149 17.01 13.62 12.26
C ALA A 149 18.42 14.20 12.03
N LEU A 150 19.11 13.76 10.97
CA LEU A 150 20.44 14.26 10.59
C LEU A 150 20.39 15.76 10.24
N SER A 151 19.48 16.15 9.34
CA SER A 151 19.33 17.55 8.92
C SER A 151 18.91 18.44 10.09
N TYR A 152 17.99 17.97 10.95
CA TYR A 152 17.56 18.69 12.14
C TYR A 152 18.72 18.92 13.12
N LEU A 153 19.51 17.88 13.42
CA LEU A 153 20.63 17.96 14.34
C LEU A 153 21.67 18.98 13.88
N LEU A 154 22.17 18.83 12.65
CA LEU A 154 23.28 19.65 12.15
C LEU A 154 22.89 21.14 12.04
N VAL A 155 21.71 21.41 11.47
CA VAL A 155 21.24 22.79 11.30
C VAL A 155 20.90 23.44 12.66
N SER A 156 20.30 22.69 13.59
CA SER A 156 20.00 23.21 14.94
C SER A 156 21.26 23.54 15.73
N LEU A 157 22.33 22.74 15.62
CA LEU A 157 23.60 23.03 16.30
C LEU A 157 24.21 24.32 15.78
N VAL A 158 24.22 24.54 14.46
CA VAL A 158 24.70 25.81 13.88
C VAL A 158 23.88 27.00 14.37
N GLU A 159 22.55 26.89 14.39
CA GLU A 159 21.68 27.95 14.93
C GLU A 159 21.99 28.26 16.41
N ILE A 160 22.24 27.25 17.25
CA ILE A 160 22.57 27.44 18.67
C ILE A 160 23.93 28.12 18.85
N PHE A 161 24.97 27.64 18.16
CA PHE A 161 26.33 28.13 18.36
C PHE A 161 26.58 29.51 17.73
N THR A 162 25.79 29.90 16.73
CA THR A 162 25.94 31.19 16.05
C THR A 162 25.10 32.31 16.68
N LYS A 163 24.29 32.00 17.69
CA LYS A 163 23.33 32.91 18.33
C LYS A 163 23.95 34.20 18.89
N ASP A 164 25.12 34.13 19.54
CA ASP A 164 25.75 35.32 20.18
C ASP A 164 26.36 36.31 19.18
N VAL A 165 26.72 35.83 17.98
CA VAL A 165 27.24 36.69 16.90
C VAL A 165 26.10 37.50 16.29
N GLN A 166 24.88 36.96 16.31
CA GLN A 166 23.70 37.55 15.69
C GLN A 166 23.10 38.69 16.52
N ASP A 167 23.15 38.63 17.85
CA ASP A 167 22.62 39.71 18.71
C ASP A 167 23.46 41.01 18.62
N LYS A 168 24.66 40.96 18.06
CA LYS A 168 25.59 42.10 17.96
C LYS A 168 25.52 42.90 16.65
N ASP A 169 24.91 42.39 15.58
CA ASP A 169 25.02 42.97 14.22
C ASP A 169 23.65 43.45 13.68
N GLN A 170 23.12 44.56 14.24
CA GLN A 170 21.87 45.20 13.81
C GLN A 170 22.10 46.25 12.70
N SER A 171 22.46 45.83 11.48
CA SER A 171 22.48 46.75 10.32
C SER A 171 21.26 46.57 9.41
N VAL A 172 20.63 47.67 9.01
CA VAL A 172 19.38 47.70 8.23
C VAL A 172 19.71 47.81 6.73
N GLY A 173 19.55 46.72 5.99
CA GLY A 173 19.73 46.68 4.52
C GLY A 173 19.01 45.48 3.89
N ARG A 174 18.71 45.52 2.58
CA ARG A 174 17.95 44.47 1.87
C ARG A 174 18.59 43.07 1.96
N PHE A 175 19.93 43.02 2.12
CA PHE A 175 20.72 41.80 2.29
C PHE A 175 21.19 41.55 3.74
N SER A 176 20.72 42.32 4.71
CA SER A 176 21.21 42.22 6.10
C SER A 176 20.97 40.85 6.71
N ILE A 177 19.86 40.18 6.37
CA ILE A 177 19.56 38.82 6.86
C ILE A 177 20.59 37.79 6.34
N PHE A 178 21.05 37.92 5.10
CA PHE A 178 22.09 37.02 4.55
C PHE A 178 23.43 37.22 5.25
N ARG A 179 23.76 38.47 5.60
CA ARG A 179 24.98 38.81 6.32
C ARG A 179 24.91 38.36 7.78
N LEU A 180 23.78 38.57 8.44
CA LEU A 180 23.54 38.19 9.83
C LEU A 180 23.59 36.66 10.03
N TYR A 181 23.10 35.91 9.05
CA TYR A 181 23.09 34.45 9.07
C TYR A 181 24.10 33.83 8.09
N CYS A 182 25.24 34.51 7.87
CA CYS A 182 26.28 34.07 6.94
C CYS A 182 26.80 32.66 7.23
N TRP A 183 26.84 32.26 8.51
CA TRP A 183 27.28 30.92 8.93
C TRP A 183 26.40 29.78 8.40
N HIS A 184 25.09 30.00 8.24
CA HIS A 184 24.19 29.02 7.64
C HIS A 184 24.50 28.83 6.14
N TRP A 185 24.75 29.93 5.44
CA TRP A 185 25.12 29.90 4.03
C TRP A 185 26.54 29.37 3.80
N LEU A 186 27.47 29.63 4.73
CA LEU A 186 28.80 29.03 4.72
C LEU A 186 28.72 27.52 4.91
N MET A 187 27.91 27.05 5.87
CA MET A 187 27.63 25.63 6.05
C MET A 187 27.01 25.02 4.79
N ALA A 188 26.02 25.68 4.17
CA ALA A 188 25.43 25.23 2.91
C ALA A 188 26.48 25.11 1.79
N ALA A 189 27.37 26.10 1.65
CA ALA A 189 28.45 26.06 0.68
C ALA A 189 29.42 24.91 0.96
N CYS A 190 29.82 24.70 2.22
CA CYS A 190 30.68 23.58 2.62
C CYS A 190 30.02 22.22 2.31
N VAL A 191 28.76 22.03 2.70
CA VAL A 191 27.99 20.82 2.42
C VAL A 191 27.89 20.57 0.93
N LEU A 192 27.60 21.62 0.14
CA LEU A 192 27.49 21.50 -1.31
C LEU A 192 28.84 21.14 -1.95
N VAL A 193 29.93 21.77 -1.55
CA VAL A 193 31.28 21.47 -2.07
C VAL A 193 31.67 20.04 -1.74
N VAL A 194 31.45 19.59 -0.50
CA VAL A 194 31.73 18.21 -0.08
C VAL A 194 30.86 17.23 -0.88
N TYR A 195 29.57 17.52 -1.01
CA TYR A 195 28.64 16.68 -1.78
C TYR A 195 29.06 16.57 -3.25
N LEU A 196 29.36 17.69 -3.92
CA LEU A 196 29.80 17.68 -5.33
C LEU A 196 31.16 17.01 -5.50
N ALA A 197 32.10 17.24 -4.58
CA ALA A 197 33.41 16.59 -4.60
C ALA A 197 33.28 15.06 -4.46
N LEU A 198 32.41 14.58 -3.57
CA LEU A 198 32.15 13.15 -3.42
C LEU A 198 31.37 12.59 -4.61
N LEU A 199 30.34 13.30 -5.09
CA LEU A 199 29.48 12.86 -6.18
C LEU A 199 30.25 12.67 -7.50
N TYR A 200 31.10 13.64 -7.84
CA TYR A 200 31.85 13.64 -9.10
C TYR A 200 33.27 13.08 -8.97
N GLY A 201 33.89 13.22 -7.80
CA GLY A 201 35.28 12.80 -7.56
C GLY A 201 35.45 11.34 -7.19
N THR A 202 34.43 10.67 -6.64
CA THR A 202 34.55 9.26 -6.21
C THR A 202 34.60 8.31 -7.41
N TYR A 203 35.54 7.38 -7.39
CA TYR A 203 35.61 6.27 -8.35
C TYR A 203 34.72 5.13 -7.93
N VAL A 204 33.89 4.65 -8.86
CA VAL A 204 32.99 3.52 -8.64
C VAL A 204 33.56 2.29 -9.35
N PRO A 205 34.18 1.35 -8.61
CA PRO A 205 34.66 0.09 -9.17
C PRO A 205 33.50 -0.85 -9.50
N ASP A 206 33.82 -1.89 -10.25
CA ASP A 206 32.91 -3.01 -10.49
C ASP A 206 32.56 -3.70 -9.16
N TRP A 207 31.35 -4.23 -9.07
CA TRP A 207 30.86 -4.83 -7.84
C TRP A 207 29.89 -5.97 -8.14
N GLN A 208 29.69 -6.82 -7.14
CA GLN A 208 28.79 -7.97 -7.21
C GLN A 208 27.81 -7.96 -6.05
N PHE A 209 26.64 -8.53 -6.26
CA PHE A 209 25.65 -8.73 -5.20
C PHE A 209 24.92 -10.05 -5.38
N THR A 210 24.45 -10.58 -4.25
CA THR A 210 23.66 -11.80 -4.21
C THR A 210 22.23 -11.43 -3.88
N ILE A 211 21.26 -12.09 -4.50
CA ILE A 211 19.85 -11.89 -4.14
C ILE A 211 19.54 -12.71 -2.90
N ILE A 212 19.17 -12.01 -1.82
CA ILE A 212 18.92 -12.60 -0.49
C ILE A 212 17.41 -12.75 -0.23
N ASN A 213 16.56 -12.17 -1.09
CA ASN A 213 15.12 -12.39 -1.02
C ASN A 213 14.82 -13.86 -1.40
N LYS A 214 14.37 -14.64 -0.42
CA LYS A 214 14.05 -16.07 -0.55
C LYS A 214 12.90 -16.34 -1.53
N ASP A 215 12.04 -15.34 -1.74
CA ASP A 215 10.84 -15.44 -2.58
C ASP A 215 11.15 -15.10 -4.05
N SER A 216 12.39 -14.68 -4.34
CA SER A 216 12.86 -14.37 -5.69
C SER A 216 13.35 -15.62 -6.41
N ALA A 217 12.93 -15.82 -7.66
CA ALA A 217 13.45 -16.88 -8.55
C ALA A 217 14.98 -16.82 -8.79
N ASP A 218 15.61 -15.71 -8.41
CA ASP A 218 17.04 -15.49 -8.49
C ASP A 218 17.75 -15.58 -7.11
N TYR A 219 17.08 -16.10 -6.06
CA TYR A 219 17.67 -16.28 -4.73
C TYR A 219 19.00 -17.04 -4.80
N GLY A 220 20.00 -16.52 -4.09
CA GLY A 220 21.35 -17.09 -4.07
C GLY A 220 22.19 -16.84 -5.35
N LYS A 221 21.61 -16.30 -6.43
CA LYS A 221 22.37 -15.96 -7.64
C LYS A 221 23.22 -14.71 -7.41
N VAL A 222 24.46 -14.78 -7.87
CA VAL A 222 25.41 -13.65 -7.85
C VAL A 222 25.34 -12.92 -9.19
N PHE A 223 25.11 -11.61 -9.12
CA PHE A 223 25.10 -10.72 -10.27
C PHE A 223 26.30 -9.79 -10.23
N ASN A 224 26.98 -9.68 -11.37
CA ASN A 224 28.09 -8.74 -11.57
C ASN A 224 27.59 -7.46 -12.24
N VAL A 225 28.09 -6.33 -11.76
CA VAL A 225 27.81 -5.00 -12.29
C VAL A 225 29.12 -4.33 -12.67
N THR A 226 29.31 -4.12 -13.97
CA THR A 226 30.46 -3.42 -14.53
C THR A 226 30.22 -1.91 -14.53
N CYS A 227 31.04 -1.19 -13.79
CA CYS A 227 30.99 0.27 -13.65
C CYS A 227 32.27 0.91 -14.19
N GLY A 228 33.41 0.70 -13.52
CA GLY A 228 34.71 1.26 -13.87
C GLY A 228 34.76 2.77 -14.15
N VAL A 229 33.94 3.61 -13.48
CA VAL A 229 33.68 5.00 -13.89
C VAL A 229 33.83 6.04 -12.76
N ARG A 230 34.02 7.31 -13.14
CA ARG A 230 33.84 8.50 -12.29
C ARG A 230 32.72 9.37 -12.85
N ALA A 231 32.14 10.23 -12.01
CA ALA A 231 31.22 11.30 -12.43
C ALA A 231 29.93 10.85 -13.16
N LYS A 232 29.55 9.56 -13.14
CA LYS A 232 28.27 9.10 -13.71
C LYS A 232 27.15 9.23 -12.68
N LEU A 233 26.03 9.82 -13.11
CA LEU A 233 24.80 9.97 -12.32
C LEU A 233 23.73 8.93 -12.67
N ASN A 234 23.96 8.14 -13.72
CA ASN A 234 23.04 7.08 -14.13
C ASN A 234 23.14 5.87 -13.18
N PRO A 235 22.06 5.08 -13.05
CA PRO A 235 22.09 3.90 -12.23
C PRO A 235 22.92 2.79 -12.90
N PRO A 236 23.56 1.89 -12.14
CA PRO A 236 23.75 1.86 -10.68
C PRO A 236 25.11 2.45 -10.25
N CYS A 237 25.89 2.91 -11.23
CA CYS A 237 27.31 3.23 -11.12
C CYS A 237 27.58 4.67 -10.70
N ASN A 238 26.78 5.14 -9.74
CA ASN A 238 26.92 6.47 -9.16
C ASN A 238 27.58 6.41 -7.77
N ALA A 239 28.23 7.50 -7.38
CA ALA A 239 28.95 7.61 -6.12
C ALA A 239 28.05 7.46 -4.89
N VAL A 240 26.79 7.93 -4.95
CA VAL A 240 25.81 7.84 -3.85
C VAL A 240 25.60 6.37 -3.47
N GLY A 241 25.17 5.55 -4.43
CA GLY A 241 24.94 4.12 -4.17
C GLY A 241 26.22 3.38 -3.79
N TYR A 242 27.39 3.78 -4.28
CA TYR A 242 28.66 3.16 -3.91
C TYR A 242 29.01 3.41 -2.44
N ILE A 243 28.90 4.66 -1.97
CA ILE A 243 29.19 5.03 -0.59
C ILE A 243 28.20 4.32 0.35
N ASP A 244 26.91 4.32 0.01
CA ASP A 244 25.89 3.65 0.82
C ASP A 244 26.15 2.14 0.93
N ARG A 245 26.51 1.47 -0.17
CA ARG A 245 26.89 0.05 -0.16
C ARG A 245 28.11 -0.24 0.73
N LYS A 246 29.09 0.67 0.75
CA LYS A 246 30.34 0.48 1.50
C LYS A 246 30.18 0.75 2.99
N VAL A 247 29.35 1.73 3.36
CA VAL A 247 29.16 2.12 4.76
C VAL A 247 28.05 1.33 5.43
N LEU A 248 26.89 1.19 4.78
CA LEU A 248 25.74 0.49 5.34
C LEU A 248 25.83 -1.02 5.13
N GLY A 249 26.48 -1.46 4.06
CA GLY A 249 26.43 -2.86 3.62
C GLY A 249 25.19 -3.16 2.77
N ILE A 250 25.30 -4.10 1.85
CA ILE A 250 24.25 -4.39 0.85
C ILE A 250 22.94 -4.88 1.49
N ASN A 251 23.05 -5.61 2.60
CA ASN A 251 21.92 -6.21 3.32
C ASN A 251 21.02 -5.19 4.02
N HIS A 252 21.55 -4.00 4.31
CA HIS A 252 20.84 -2.94 5.04
C HIS A 252 20.26 -1.86 4.10
N MET A 253 20.31 -2.11 2.78
CA MET A 253 19.79 -1.20 1.77
C MET A 253 18.37 -1.57 1.34
N TYR A 254 17.64 -0.59 0.82
CA TYR A 254 16.33 -0.84 0.23
C TYR A 254 16.38 -1.75 -1.02
N HIS A 255 15.57 -2.82 -1.01
CA HIS A 255 15.54 -3.86 -2.05
C HIS A 255 14.56 -3.61 -3.21
N HIS A 256 13.67 -2.62 -3.10
CA HIS A 256 12.66 -2.30 -4.12
C HIS A 256 12.84 -0.89 -4.73
N PRO A 257 14.00 -0.58 -5.34
CA PRO A 257 14.27 0.77 -5.83
C PRO A 257 13.38 1.16 -7.00
N ALA A 258 13.00 2.44 -7.06
CA ALA A 258 12.12 3.01 -8.08
C ALA A 258 12.60 2.80 -9.52
N TRP A 259 13.91 2.62 -9.74
CA TRP A 259 14.50 2.38 -11.06
C TRP A 259 14.06 1.06 -11.70
N ARG A 260 13.44 0.13 -10.94
CA ARG A 260 12.89 -1.12 -11.47
C ARG A 260 11.79 -0.87 -12.50
N ARG A 261 11.12 0.28 -12.38
CA ARG A 261 10.07 0.76 -13.30
C ARG A 261 10.62 1.54 -14.49
N SER A 262 11.94 1.64 -14.63
CA SER A 262 12.55 2.31 -15.77
C SER A 262 12.41 1.47 -17.03
N LYS A 263 12.39 2.14 -18.19
CA LYS A 263 12.35 1.51 -19.52
C LYS A 263 13.51 0.52 -19.76
N ALA A 264 14.61 0.66 -19.03
CA ALA A 264 15.75 -0.26 -19.09
C ALA A 264 15.46 -1.60 -18.38
N CYS A 265 14.55 -1.60 -17.41
CA CYS A 265 14.28 -2.75 -16.55
C CYS A 265 12.98 -3.47 -16.91
N THR A 266 11.91 -2.77 -17.30
CA THR A 266 10.60 -3.36 -17.63
C THR A 266 10.03 -2.79 -18.94
N GLN A 267 9.18 -3.57 -19.62
CA GLN A 267 8.40 -3.08 -20.76
C GLN A 267 7.18 -2.25 -20.32
N ASP A 268 6.73 -2.42 -19.07
CA ASP A 268 5.53 -1.78 -18.52
C ASP A 268 5.81 -0.38 -17.95
N SER A 269 7.01 0.17 -18.18
CA SER A 269 7.38 1.50 -17.71
C SER A 269 6.35 2.55 -18.16
N PRO A 270 5.83 3.40 -17.25
CA PRO A 270 6.35 3.74 -15.91
C PRO A 270 5.85 2.85 -14.75
N PHE A 271 5.06 1.81 -15.01
CA PHE A 271 4.58 0.87 -14.00
C PHE A 271 5.66 -0.16 -13.63
N GLU A 272 5.47 -0.82 -12.49
CA GLU A 272 6.25 -2.01 -12.16
C GLU A 272 5.72 -3.21 -12.96
N GLY A 273 6.64 -4.04 -13.44
CA GLY A 273 6.32 -5.22 -14.23
C GLY A 273 7.51 -6.18 -14.25
N PRO A 274 7.36 -7.35 -14.89
CA PRO A 274 8.44 -8.31 -15.02
C PRO A 274 9.68 -7.69 -15.66
N LEU A 275 10.86 -8.04 -15.11
CA LEU A 275 12.12 -7.59 -15.68
C LEU A 275 12.27 -8.11 -17.12
N ARG A 276 12.73 -7.25 -18.01
CA ARG A 276 13.02 -7.63 -19.40
C ARG A 276 14.06 -8.76 -19.43
N LYS A 277 14.00 -9.59 -20.47
CA LYS A 277 14.99 -10.67 -20.67
C LYS A 277 16.40 -10.14 -20.89
N ASP A 278 16.51 -8.98 -21.54
CA ASP A 278 17.73 -8.20 -21.77
C ASP A 278 17.99 -7.16 -20.67
N ALA A 279 17.24 -7.19 -19.55
CA ALA A 279 17.39 -6.21 -18.49
C ALA A 279 18.81 -6.30 -17.91
N PRO A 280 19.50 -5.15 -17.75
CA PRO A 280 20.79 -5.11 -17.09
C PRO A 280 20.76 -5.76 -15.70
N SER A 281 21.87 -6.39 -15.30
CA SER A 281 22.00 -7.05 -13.99
C SER A 281 21.63 -6.14 -12.83
N TRP A 282 21.92 -4.84 -12.95
CA TRP A 282 21.64 -3.83 -11.95
C TRP A 282 20.16 -3.50 -11.75
N CYS A 283 19.26 -3.92 -12.63
CA CYS A 283 17.82 -3.78 -12.40
C CYS A 283 17.36 -4.56 -11.15
N ARG A 284 18.13 -5.57 -10.72
CA ARG A 284 17.90 -6.36 -9.50
C ARG A 284 18.68 -5.84 -8.29
N ALA A 285 19.54 -4.84 -8.48
CA ALA A 285 20.40 -4.34 -7.43
C ALA A 285 19.58 -3.55 -6.39
N PRO A 286 19.85 -3.72 -5.09
CA PRO A 286 19.33 -2.84 -4.06
C PRO A 286 19.95 -1.44 -4.18
N PHE A 287 19.19 -0.42 -3.79
CA PHE A 287 19.64 0.98 -3.79
C PHE A 287 18.89 1.76 -2.74
N GLU A 288 19.62 2.53 -1.94
CA GLU A 288 19.07 3.26 -0.81
C GLU A 288 18.71 4.71 -1.20
N PRO A 289 17.41 5.03 -1.46
CA PRO A 289 16.98 6.39 -1.80
C PRO A 289 17.23 7.41 -0.69
N GLU A 290 17.21 6.94 0.56
CA GLU A 290 17.34 7.76 1.78
C GLU A 290 18.74 7.64 2.41
N GLY A 291 19.75 7.28 1.60
CA GLY A 291 21.12 6.96 2.02
C GLY A 291 21.92 8.13 2.59
N LEU A 292 23.18 7.88 2.91
CA LEU A 292 24.04 8.82 3.64
C LEU A 292 24.37 10.05 2.79
N LEU A 293 24.88 9.85 1.58
CA LEU A 293 25.33 10.97 0.75
C LEU A 293 24.16 11.83 0.25
N SER A 294 23.03 11.20 -0.10
CA SER A 294 21.80 11.92 -0.47
C SER A 294 21.22 12.69 0.72
N SER A 295 21.31 12.14 1.94
CA SER A 295 20.92 12.85 3.17
C SER A 295 21.81 14.05 3.49
N VAL A 296 23.11 14.01 3.15
CA VAL A 296 24.00 15.18 3.27
C VAL A 296 23.51 16.33 2.38
N SER A 297 23.17 16.05 1.11
CA SER A 297 22.59 17.07 0.21
C SER A 297 21.26 17.61 0.73
N SER A 298 20.45 16.77 1.40
CA SER A 298 19.15 17.16 1.97
C SER A 298 19.21 18.25 3.03
N ILE A 299 20.36 18.43 3.69
CA ILE A 299 20.62 19.51 4.66
C ILE A 299 20.37 20.88 4.02
N LEU A 300 20.67 21.03 2.72
CA LEU A 300 20.47 22.27 1.97
C LEU A 300 19.00 22.73 1.99
N SER A 301 18.04 21.80 1.83
CA SER A 301 16.60 22.10 1.89
C SER A 301 16.20 22.65 3.27
N THR A 302 16.78 22.10 4.35
CA THR A 302 16.53 22.59 5.71
C THR A 302 17.16 23.95 5.96
N ILE A 303 18.37 24.22 5.46
CA ILE A 303 19.01 25.55 5.57
C ILE A 303 18.18 26.63 4.83
N ILE A 304 17.66 26.31 3.64
CA ILE A 304 16.76 27.21 2.91
C ILE A 304 15.49 27.50 3.74
N GLY A 305 14.93 26.49 4.40
CA GLY A 305 13.80 26.67 5.32
C GLY A 305 14.13 27.55 6.53
N VAL A 306 15.31 27.40 7.13
CA VAL A 306 15.77 28.25 8.24
C VAL A 306 15.79 29.73 7.85
N HIS A 307 16.28 30.04 6.64
CA HIS A 307 16.27 31.40 6.12
C HIS A 307 14.85 32.01 6.11
N PHE A 308 13.83 31.22 5.74
CA PHE A 308 12.44 31.67 5.77
C PHE A 308 11.99 31.98 7.21
N GLY A 309 12.36 31.15 8.17
CA GLY A 309 12.10 31.40 9.59
C GLY A 309 12.77 32.67 10.12
N HIS A 310 14.01 32.95 9.69
CA HIS A 310 14.71 34.20 10.04
C HIS A 310 14.03 35.44 9.46
N VAL A 311 13.49 35.37 8.25
CA VAL A 311 12.69 36.45 7.66
C VAL A 311 11.43 36.73 8.49
N ILE A 312 10.78 35.71 9.06
CA ILE A 312 9.62 35.91 9.98
C ILE A 312 10.05 36.68 11.22
N ILE A 313 11.21 36.32 11.77
CA ILE A 313 11.73 36.84 13.02
C ILE A 313 12.11 38.33 12.90
N HIS A 314 12.79 38.72 11.82
CA HIS A 314 13.40 40.05 11.69
C HIS A 314 12.54 41.04 10.90
N THR A 315 11.70 40.57 9.98
CA THR A 315 10.85 41.44 9.16
C THR A 315 9.46 41.52 9.76
N LYS A 316 8.99 42.70 10.21
CA LYS A 316 7.65 42.86 10.81
C LYS A 316 6.51 42.92 9.79
N GLY A 317 6.73 43.40 8.57
CA GLY A 317 5.68 43.60 7.56
C GLY A 317 5.37 42.36 6.70
N HIS A 318 4.10 41.99 6.56
CA HIS A 318 3.65 40.83 5.77
C HIS A 318 4.07 40.91 4.28
N LEU A 319 3.89 42.07 3.64
CA LEU A 319 4.26 42.27 2.23
C LEU A 319 5.78 42.19 2.02
N ALA A 320 6.57 42.67 2.98
CA ALA A 320 8.03 42.60 2.92
C ALA A 320 8.53 41.15 3.06
N ARG A 321 7.90 40.35 3.94
CA ARG A 321 8.16 38.90 4.06
C ARG A 321 7.88 38.18 2.75
N LEU A 322 6.68 38.37 2.19
CA LEU A 322 6.27 37.75 0.92
C LEU A 322 7.21 38.13 -0.23
N LYS A 323 7.63 39.40 -0.32
CA LYS A 323 8.55 39.84 -1.38
C LYS A 323 9.89 39.10 -1.32
N GLN A 324 10.46 38.90 -0.13
CA GLN A 324 11.72 38.16 0.02
C GLN A 324 11.55 36.66 -0.28
N TRP A 325 10.47 36.06 0.23
CA TRP A 325 10.17 34.63 0.02
C TRP A 325 9.88 34.28 -1.42
N VAL A 326 9.01 35.05 -2.08
CA VAL A 326 8.62 34.82 -3.47
C VAL A 326 9.81 35.07 -4.40
N ALA A 327 10.61 36.12 -4.15
CA ALA A 327 11.82 36.37 -4.92
C ALA A 327 12.84 35.23 -4.81
N MET A 328 13.09 34.73 -3.60
CA MET A 328 13.96 33.57 -3.38
C MET A 328 13.38 32.30 -4.03
N GLY A 329 12.07 32.07 -3.90
CA GLY A 329 11.38 30.92 -4.47
C GLY A 329 11.53 30.86 -6.00
N PHE A 330 11.27 31.97 -6.69
CA PHE A 330 11.49 32.06 -8.14
C PHE A 330 12.96 31.96 -8.54
N ALA A 331 13.87 32.58 -7.79
CA ALA A 331 15.30 32.49 -8.08
C ALA A 331 15.81 31.04 -8.01
N LEU A 332 15.43 30.29 -6.97
CA LEU A 332 15.77 28.87 -6.82
C LEU A 332 15.14 28.01 -7.91
N LEU A 333 13.87 28.26 -8.23
CA LEU A 333 13.14 27.49 -9.25
C LEU A 333 13.75 27.71 -10.64
N ILE A 334 14.04 28.96 -11.01
CA ILE A 334 14.73 29.29 -12.27
C ILE A 334 16.10 28.63 -12.31
N PHE A 335 16.91 28.80 -11.27
CA PHE A 335 18.26 28.23 -11.22
C PHE A 335 18.26 26.70 -11.36
N GLY A 336 17.38 26.01 -10.61
CA GLY A 336 17.25 24.56 -10.67
C GLY A 336 16.78 24.04 -12.03
N LEU A 337 15.81 24.71 -12.65
CA LEU A 337 15.34 24.37 -14.01
C LEU A 337 16.41 24.67 -15.06
N THR A 338 17.15 25.77 -14.94
CA THR A 338 18.27 26.07 -15.84
C THR A 338 19.33 24.96 -15.77
N LEU A 339 19.72 24.51 -14.57
CA LEU A 339 20.66 23.39 -14.43
C LEU A 339 20.16 22.09 -15.08
N HIS A 340 18.86 21.83 -15.02
CA HIS A 340 18.26 20.65 -15.63
C HIS A 340 18.21 20.73 -17.16
N PHE A 341 17.66 21.82 -17.70
CA PHE A 341 17.47 21.98 -19.15
C PHE A 341 18.77 22.25 -19.91
N THR A 342 19.81 22.77 -19.23
CA THR A 342 21.16 22.86 -19.80
C THR A 342 21.94 21.54 -19.75
N ASN A 343 21.33 20.46 -19.22
CA ASN A 343 21.95 19.15 -18.98
C ASN A 343 23.19 19.20 -18.06
N ALA A 344 23.37 20.26 -17.28
CA ALA A 344 24.47 20.36 -16.32
C ALA A 344 24.27 19.40 -15.14
N ILE A 345 23.08 19.42 -14.53
CA ILE A 345 22.72 18.53 -13.42
C ILE A 345 21.24 18.13 -13.55
N PRO A 346 20.92 16.83 -13.77
CA PRO A 346 19.54 16.38 -13.94
C PRO A 346 18.74 16.48 -12.63
N LEU A 347 17.42 16.72 -12.75
CA LEU A 347 16.49 16.55 -11.63
C LEU A 347 16.43 15.08 -11.25
N ASN A 348 16.94 14.74 -10.07
CA ASN A 348 17.00 13.38 -9.60
C ASN A 348 16.85 13.31 -8.08
N LYS A 349 15.71 12.78 -7.63
CA LYS A 349 15.35 12.60 -6.22
C LYS A 349 16.25 11.57 -5.52
N GLN A 350 16.63 10.52 -6.22
CA GLN A 350 17.39 9.39 -5.68
C GLN A 350 18.80 9.80 -5.24
N LEU A 351 19.42 10.68 -6.02
CA LEU A 351 20.72 11.27 -5.69
C LEU A 351 20.59 12.53 -4.85
N TYR A 352 19.41 13.13 -4.78
CA TYR A 352 19.15 14.43 -4.16
C TYR A 352 20.04 15.52 -4.78
N THR A 353 20.01 15.62 -6.12
CA THR A 353 20.86 16.56 -6.88
C THR A 353 20.59 18.03 -6.53
N LEU A 354 21.58 18.90 -6.78
CA LEU A 354 21.43 20.34 -6.54
C LEU A 354 20.25 20.95 -7.30
N SER A 355 20.05 20.57 -8.57
CA SER A 355 18.90 21.04 -9.35
C SER A 355 17.57 20.62 -8.71
N TYR A 356 17.49 19.38 -8.20
CA TYR A 356 16.32 18.88 -7.48
C TYR A 356 16.07 19.64 -6.17
N VAL A 357 17.12 19.89 -5.37
CA VAL A 357 17.03 20.71 -4.15
C VAL A 357 16.47 22.10 -4.46
N CYS A 358 17.00 22.75 -5.50
CA CYS A 358 16.59 24.10 -5.89
C CYS A 358 15.14 24.15 -6.39
N VAL A 359 14.72 23.24 -7.28
CA VAL A 359 13.34 23.21 -7.80
C VAL A 359 12.34 22.92 -6.68
N THR A 360 12.59 21.89 -5.86
CA THR A 360 11.65 21.48 -4.81
C THR A 360 11.59 22.47 -3.65
N SER A 361 12.71 23.08 -3.25
CA SER A 361 12.73 24.14 -2.23
C SER A 361 12.12 25.44 -2.77
N GLY A 362 12.28 25.74 -4.06
CA GLY A 362 11.61 26.85 -4.74
C GLY A 362 10.09 26.67 -4.78
N ALA A 363 9.62 25.47 -5.11
CA ALA A 363 8.19 25.13 -5.04
C ALA A 363 7.64 25.22 -3.60
N ALA A 364 8.38 24.68 -2.61
CA ALA A 364 8.02 24.78 -1.19
C ALA A 364 7.88 26.25 -0.74
N ALA A 365 8.82 27.10 -1.15
CA ALA A 365 8.79 28.54 -0.87
C ALA A 365 7.54 29.23 -1.41
N LEU A 366 7.14 28.93 -2.65
CA LEU A 366 5.97 29.52 -3.29
C LEU A 366 4.66 29.02 -2.64
N VAL A 367 4.56 27.71 -2.40
CA VAL A 367 3.38 27.11 -1.73
C VAL A 367 3.25 27.64 -0.30
N PHE A 368 4.35 27.70 0.46
CA PHE A 368 4.33 28.27 1.81
C PHE A 368 3.92 29.74 1.81
N SER A 369 4.42 30.53 0.85
CA SER A 369 4.03 31.94 0.69
C SER A 369 2.54 32.10 0.37
N ALA A 370 1.98 31.22 -0.47
CA ALA A 370 0.56 31.22 -0.79
C ALA A 370 -0.30 30.87 0.44
N ILE A 371 0.05 29.82 1.19
CA ILE A 371 -0.66 29.44 2.42
C ILE A 371 -0.55 30.56 3.46
N TYR A 372 0.61 31.20 3.61
CA TYR A 372 0.79 32.35 4.50
C TYR A 372 -0.11 33.53 4.11
N ALA A 373 -0.23 33.85 2.82
CA ALA A 373 -1.13 34.90 2.35
C ALA A 373 -2.60 34.56 2.62
N LEU A 374 -3.03 33.34 2.30
CA LEU A 374 -4.41 32.89 2.52
C LEU A 374 -4.80 32.88 4.01
N VAL A 375 -3.92 32.38 4.87
CA VAL A 375 -4.24 32.07 6.27
C VAL A 375 -3.88 33.20 7.22
N ASP A 376 -2.69 33.77 7.09
CA ASP A 376 -2.16 34.76 8.04
C ASP A 376 -2.40 36.21 7.58
N ILE A 377 -2.71 36.46 6.30
CA ILE A 377 -3.09 37.80 5.79
C ILE A 377 -4.60 37.89 5.57
N TRP A 378 -5.19 36.97 4.79
CA TRP A 378 -6.63 36.98 4.50
C TRP A 378 -7.50 36.28 5.56
N ASN A 379 -6.88 35.73 6.61
CA ASN A 379 -7.56 35.08 7.74
C ASN A 379 -8.52 33.93 7.35
N LEU A 380 -8.27 33.27 6.22
CA LEU A 380 -9.05 32.14 5.72
C LEU A 380 -8.67 30.83 6.44
N LYS A 381 -8.90 30.75 7.75
CA LYS A 381 -8.43 29.62 8.58
C LYS A 381 -9.31 28.38 8.50
N TYR A 382 -10.63 28.57 8.36
CA TYR A 382 -11.60 27.48 8.42
C TYR A 382 -11.40 26.34 7.41
N PRO A 383 -11.15 26.58 6.10
CA PRO A 383 -10.98 25.48 5.15
C PRO A 383 -9.70 24.66 5.40
N PHE A 384 -8.72 25.21 6.11
CA PHE A 384 -7.45 24.54 6.39
C PHE A 384 -7.38 23.94 7.79
N LEU A 385 -8.46 23.97 8.59
CA LEU A 385 -8.50 23.36 9.93
C LEU A 385 -8.09 21.88 9.96
N PRO A 386 -8.53 21.02 9.01
CA PRO A 386 -8.10 19.62 8.98
C PRO A 386 -6.58 19.49 8.79
N LEU A 387 -6.03 20.27 7.85
CA LEU A 387 -4.59 20.32 7.58
C LEU A 387 -3.81 20.87 8.78
N ALA A 388 -4.32 21.91 9.45
CA ALA A 388 -3.72 22.44 10.66
C ALA A 388 -3.65 21.37 11.77
N TRP A 389 -4.71 20.60 11.98
CA TRP A 389 -4.75 19.53 12.97
C TRP A 389 -3.78 18.39 12.65
N ILE A 390 -3.76 17.94 11.39
CA ILE A 390 -2.80 16.93 10.91
C ILE A 390 -1.38 17.44 11.15
N GLY A 391 -1.10 18.69 10.80
CA GLY A 391 0.18 19.32 11.02
C GLY A 391 0.56 19.31 12.49
N MET A 392 -0.32 19.80 13.39
CA MET A 392 -0.07 19.83 14.83
C MET A 392 0.30 18.45 15.40
N ASN A 393 -0.29 17.37 14.86
CA ASN A 393 -0.11 15.98 15.26
C ASN A 393 0.70 15.14 14.28
N ALA A 394 1.55 15.76 13.46
CA ALA A 394 2.19 15.11 12.29
C ALA A 394 2.88 13.78 12.58
N MET A 395 3.55 13.62 13.74
CA MET A 395 4.22 12.37 14.09
C MET A 395 3.23 11.24 14.37
N LEU A 396 2.13 11.53 15.09
CA LEU A 396 1.10 10.54 15.37
C LEU A 396 0.42 10.10 14.08
N VAL A 397 0.05 11.06 13.22
CA VAL A 397 -0.58 10.77 11.94
C VAL A 397 0.37 10.01 11.01
N TYR A 398 1.66 10.35 11.00
CA TYR A 398 2.69 9.62 10.26
C TYR A 398 2.77 8.16 10.69
N VAL A 399 2.85 7.89 12.00
CA VAL A 399 2.85 6.54 12.56
C VAL A 399 1.56 5.80 12.19
N MET A 400 0.39 6.41 12.42
CA MET A 400 -0.90 5.77 12.10
C MET A 400 -1.05 5.45 10.61
N ALA A 401 -0.53 6.30 9.72
CA ALA A 401 -0.54 6.05 8.28
C ALA A 401 0.41 4.91 7.89
N ALA A 402 1.64 4.90 8.43
CA ALA A 402 2.63 3.86 8.16
C ALA A 402 2.17 2.47 8.66
N GLU A 403 1.44 2.44 9.76
CA GLU A 403 0.92 1.21 10.39
C GLU A 403 -0.42 0.73 9.81
N GLY A 404 -0.94 1.39 8.76
CA GLY A 404 -2.26 1.09 8.19
C GLY A 404 -3.46 1.39 9.11
N ILE A 405 -3.22 1.89 10.33
CA ILE A 405 -4.26 2.27 11.30
C ILE A 405 -5.16 3.36 10.73
N PHE A 406 -4.61 4.30 9.97
CA PHE A 406 -5.41 5.37 9.35
C PHE A 406 -6.38 4.82 8.30
N ALA A 407 -5.93 3.86 7.47
CA ALA A 407 -6.81 3.15 6.55
C ALA A 407 -7.86 2.35 7.32
N GLY A 408 -7.47 1.56 8.33
CA GLY A 408 -8.41 0.83 9.20
C GLY A 408 -9.41 1.74 9.93
N PHE A 409 -8.98 2.94 10.35
CA PHE A 409 -9.82 3.93 11.00
C PHE A 409 -10.80 4.58 10.01
N ILE A 410 -10.36 5.05 8.84
CA ILE A 410 -11.27 5.57 7.81
C ILE A 410 -12.28 4.49 7.40
N ASN A 411 -11.82 3.25 7.25
CA ASN A 411 -12.66 2.09 6.92
C ASN A 411 -13.64 1.73 8.05
N GLY A 412 -13.34 2.09 9.31
CA GLY A 412 -14.16 1.82 10.48
C GLY A 412 -15.26 2.84 10.77
N TRP A 413 -15.27 4.00 10.08
CA TRP A 413 -16.30 5.02 10.27
C TRP A 413 -17.46 4.81 9.30
N TYR A 414 -18.64 4.58 9.87
CA TYR A 414 -19.91 4.46 9.15
C TYR A 414 -20.90 5.51 9.67
N TYR A 415 -21.78 6.00 8.80
CA TYR A 415 -22.82 6.96 9.19
C TYR A 415 -24.16 6.26 9.41
N GLY A 416 -24.68 6.34 10.64
CA GLY A 416 -25.98 5.78 11.05
C GLY A 416 -25.96 4.27 11.29
N ASP A 417 -25.59 3.50 10.27
CA ASP A 417 -25.61 2.04 10.24
C ASP A 417 -24.25 1.48 9.78
N PRO A 418 -23.68 0.43 10.41
CA PRO A 418 -22.51 -0.31 9.93
C PRO A 418 -22.58 -0.75 8.45
N HIS A 419 -23.77 -0.71 7.83
CA HIS A 419 -24.00 -0.94 6.40
C HIS A 419 -23.60 0.20 5.46
N ASN A 420 -23.18 1.35 5.98
CA ASN A 420 -22.78 2.50 5.17
C ASN A 420 -21.25 2.72 5.12
N THR A 421 -20.45 1.67 5.37
CA THR A 421 -19.01 1.69 5.12
C THR A 421 -18.69 1.67 3.63
N LEU A 422 -17.60 2.29 3.21
CA LEU A 422 -17.11 2.34 1.81
C LEU A 422 -16.68 0.98 1.20
N VAL A 423 -16.99 -0.15 1.84
CA VAL A 423 -16.53 -1.51 1.48
C VAL A 423 -17.73 -2.45 1.35
N MET A 424 -17.66 -3.44 0.45
CA MET A 424 -18.65 -4.50 0.14
C MET A 424 -19.18 -5.36 1.33
N ILE A 425 -18.76 -5.08 2.57
CA ILE A 425 -19.17 -5.78 3.81
C ILE A 425 -20.70 -5.79 4.04
N PRO A 426 -21.48 -4.72 3.74
CA PRO A 426 -22.92 -4.69 3.95
C PRO A 426 -23.68 -5.74 3.13
N GLU A 427 -23.27 -5.98 1.87
CA GLU A 427 -23.90 -6.98 1.02
C GLU A 427 -23.61 -8.39 1.51
N PHE A 428 -22.35 -8.66 1.89
CA PHE A 428 -21.96 -9.96 2.44
C PHE A 428 -22.71 -10.27 3.73
N ALA A 429 -22.77 -9.30 4.66
CA ALA A 429 -23.48 -9.44 5.92
C ALA A 429 -24.99 -9.65 5.70
N THR A 430 -25.58 -9.00 4.69
CA THR A 430 -26.99 -9.15 4.35
C THR A 430 -27.31 -10.55 3.84
N SER A 431 -26.52 -11.08 2.89
CA SER A 431 -26.70 -12.46 2.41
C SER A 431 -26.50 -13.48 3.53
N CYS A 432 -25.49 -13.29 4.39
CA CYS A 432 -25.25 -14.16 5.55
C CYS A 432 -26.41 -14.13 6.55
N ARG A 433 -26.93 -12.95 6.90
CA ARG A 433 -28.11 -12.83 7.78
C ARG A 433 -29.34 -13.52 7.20
N ASN A 434 -29.60 -13.34 5.91
CA ASN A 434 -30.74 -13.97 5.25
C ASN A 434 -30.65 -15.50 5.32
N MET A 435 -29.45 -16.06 5.12
CA MET A 435 -29.20 -17.49 5.27
C MET A 435 -29.39 -17.96 6.72
N ILE A 436 -28.78 -17.26 7.69
CA ILE A 436 -28.91 -17.58 9.13
C ILE A 436 -30.37 -17.52 9.58
N GLN A 437 -31.15 -16.53 9.10
CA GLN A 437 -32.57 -16.42 9.38
C GLN A 437 -33.36 -17.59 8.77
N GLN A 438 -33.05 -17.99 7.54
CA GLN A 438 -33.66 -19.17 6.91
C GLN A 438 -33.32 -20.45 7.68
N TRP A 439 -32.08 -20.63 8.12
CA TRP A 439 -31.67 -21.79 8.93
C TRP A 439 -32.40 -21.82 10.26
N ASN A 440 -32.48 -20.69 10.96
CA ASN A 440 -33.27 -20.57 12.20
C ASN A 440 -34.76 -20.90 12.00
N GLN A 441 -35.35 -20.47 10.88
CA GLN A 441 -36.75 -20.79 10.55
C GLN A 441 -36.95 -22.28 10.24
N MET A 442 -35.99 -22.91 9.56
CA MET A 442 -36.05 -24.34 9.23
C MET A 442 -35.85 -25.23 10.46
N ILE A 443 -35.01 -24.82 11.41
CA ILE A 443 -34.88 -25.49 12.72
C ILE A 443 -36.16 -25.27 13.55
N GLY A 444 -36.77 -24.08 13.46
CA GLY A 444 -38.03 -23.77 14.12
C GLY A 444 -37.91 -23.80 15.65
N SER A 445 -38.78 -24.58 16.30
CA SER A 445 -38.74 -24.79 17.76
C SER A 445 -37.88 -25.98 18.20
N GLN A 446 -37.25 -26.70 17.27
CA GLN A 446 -36.36 -27.82 17.57
C GLN A 446 -35.00 -27.29 18.05
N GLU A 447 -34.28 -28.06 18.84
CA GLU A 447 -32.92 -27.70 19.29
C GLU A 447 -31.88 -27.90 18.17
N SER A 448 -32.14 -28.85 17.26
CA SER A 448 -31.24 -29.20 16.17
C SER A 448 -31.99 -29.70 14.93
N SER A 449 -31.40 -29.55 13.75
CA SER A 449 -31.92 -30.16 12.51
C SER A 449 -30.78 -30.54 11.56
N GLU A 450 -31.00 -31.54 10.71
CA GLU A 450 -30.04 -32.00 9.70
C GLU A 450 -30.20 -31.18 8.41
N PHE A 451 -29.07 -30.71 7.88
CA PHE A 451 -29.00 -29.94 6.63
C PHE A 451 -27.92 -30.51 5.73
N ASP A 452 -28.21 -30.60 4.43
CA ASP A 452 -27.14 -30.55 3.44
C ASP A 452 -26.69 -29.09 3.30
N VAL A 453 -25.51 -28.77 3.83
CA VAL A 453 -25.00 -27.39 3.84
C VAL A 453 -24.43 -26.96 2.49
N TRP A 454 -24.11 -27.91 1.59
CA TRP A 454 -23.50 -27.60 0.30
C TRP A 454 -24.41 -26.72 -0.59
N PRO A 455 -25.69 -27.08 -0.85
CA PRO A 455 -26.60 -26.22 -1.62
C PRO A 455 -26.88 -24.87 -0.94
N GLN A 456 -26.79 -24.81 0.39
CA GLN A 456 -27.00 -23.57 1.14
C GLN A 456 -25.84 -22.59 0.91
N PHE A 457 -24.60 -23.08 0.96
CA PHE A 457 -23.43 -22.25 0.63
C PHE A 457 -23.37 -21.89 -0.85
N GLN A 458 -23.77 -22.77 -1.77
CA GLN A 458 -23.90 -22.41 -3.19
C GLN A 458 -24.93 -21.28 -3.41
N LYS A 459 -26.00 -21.23 -2.62
CA LYS A 459 -26.99 -20.14 -2.65
C LYS A 459 -26.44 -18.85 -2.03
N LEU A 460 -25.74 -18.96 -0.90
CA LEU A 460 -25.10 -17.83 -0.21
C LEU A 460 -24.13 -17.10 -1.14
N THR A 461 -23.14 -17.82 -1.67
CA THR A 461 -22.06 -17.20 -2.46
C THR A 461 -22.57 -16.66 -3.79
N ALA A 462 -23.61 -17.30 -4.35
CA ALA A 462 -24.33 -16.79 -5.50
C ALA A 462 -25.04 -15.45 -5.22
N ASP A 463 -25.71 -15.33 -4.06
CA ASP A 463 -26.35 -14.07 -3.67
C ASP A 463 -25.31 -12.96 -3.42
N VAL A 464 -24.21 -13.31 -2.76
CA VAL A 464 -23.11 -12.40 -2.47
C VAL A 464 -22.50 -11.83 -3.74
N ILE A 465 -22.08 -12.68 -4.69
CA ILE A 465 -21.50 -12.18 -5.95
C ILE A 465 -22.52 -11.41 -6.78
N SER A 466 -23.79 -11.85 -6.82
CA SER A 466 -24.87 -11.12 -7.50
C SER A 466 -25.07 -9.70 -6.95
N ARG A 467 -24.96 -9.51 -5.63
CA ARG A 467 -25.09 -8.20 -4.98
C ARG A 467 -23.85 -7.34 -5.16
N ALA A 468 -22.70 -7.88 -4.79
CA ALA A 468 -21.46 -7.12 -4.70
C ALA A 468 -20.84 -6.78 -6.07
N ALA A 469 -20.93 -7.69 -7.05
CA ALA A 469 -20.36 -7.48 -8.37
C ALA A 469 -21.37 -6.95 -9.41
N PHE A 470 -22.67 -7.21 -9.24
CA PHE A 470 -23.68 -6.91 -10.28
C PHE A 470 -24.84 -6.03 -9.81
N GLY A 471 -24.88 -5.62 -8.53
CA GLY A 471 -25.97 -4.80 -7.99
C GLY A 471 -27.34 -5.47 -8.12
N SER A 472 -27.35 -6.81 -8.11
CA SER A 472 -28.51 -7.67 -8.34
C SER A 472 -28.76 -8.56 -7.11
N ASN A 473 -29.52 -9.64 -7.25
CA ASN A 473 -29.73 -10.63 -6.21
C ASN A 473 -29.76 -12.05 -6.78
N TYR A 474 -29.67 -13.05 -5.90
CA TYR A 474 -29.70 -14.46 -6.28
C TYR A 474 -30.91 -14.82 -7.14
N GLU A 475 -32.11 -14.36 -6.79
CA GLU A 475 -33.34 -14.75 -7.50
C GLU A 475 -33.32 -14.35 -8.99
N LYS A 476 -32.71 -13.20 -9.31
CA LYS A 476 -32.52 -12.77 -10.71
C LYS A 476 -31.42 -13.57 -11.43
N GLY A 477 -30.40 -14.03 -10.71
CA GLY A 477 -29.24 -14.76 -11.27
C GLY A 477 -29.35 -16.28 -11.24
N LYS A 478 -30.28 -16.85 -10.46
CA LYS A 478 -30.39 -18.29 -10.18
C LYS A 478 -30.42 -19.16 -11.43
N HIS A 479 -31.19 -18.73 -12.44
CA HIS A 479 -31.26 -19.46 -13.71
C HIS A 479 -29.92 -19.44 -14.45
N ILE A 480 -29.20 -18.32 -14.43
CA ILE A 480 -27.86 -18.18 -15.03
C ILE A 480 -26.88 -19.17 -14.39
N PHE A 481 -26.82 -19.23 -13.06
CA PHE A 481 -25.95 -20.15 -12.34
C PHE A 481 -26.27 -21.62 -12.66
N HIS A 482 -27.55 -21.99 -12.70
CA HIS A 482 -27.96 -23.35 -13.02
C HIS A 482 -27.55 -23.77 -14.44
N LEU A 483 -27.80 -22.90 -15.44
CA LEU A 483 -27.40 -23.17 -16.83
C LEU A 483 -25.87 -23.21 -17.01
N GLN A 484 -25.13 -22.35 -16.30
CA GLN A 484 -23.66 -22.36 -16.33
C GLN A 484 -23.10 -23.67 -15.78
N LYS A 485 -23.64 -24.18 -14.66
CA LYS A 485 -23.25 -25.46 -14.07
C LYS A 485 -23.44 -26.62 -15.06
N GLU A 486 -24.58 -26.67 -15.75
CA GLU A 486 -24.82 -27.67 -16.80
C GLU A 486 -23.86 -27.50 -18.00
N LEU A 487 -23.63 -26.26 -18.43
CA LEU A 487 -22.71 -25.96 -19.54
C LEU A 487 -21.29 -26.44 -19.23
N ILE A 488 -20.84 -26.25 -17.99
CA ILE A 488 -19.52 -26.68 -17.52
C ILE A 488 -19.41 -28.19 -17.48
N GLN A 489 -20.40 -28.88 -16.91
CA GLN A 489 -20.39 -30.33 -16.86
C GLN A 489 -20.28 -30.93 -18.27
N LEU A 490 -21.08 -30.43 -19.21
CA LEU A 490 -20.98 -30.83 -20.60
C LEU A 490 -19.63 -30.44 -21.24
N THR A 491 -19.02 -29.34 -20.83
CA THR A 491 -17.72 -28.89 -21.36
C THR A 491 -16.59 -29.80 -20.86
N LEU A 492 -16.59 -30.16 -19.58
CA LEU A 492 -15.64 -31.10 -19.00
C LEU A 492 -15.75 -32.49 -19.60
N GLU A 493 -16.97 -33.00 -19.80
CA GLU A 493 -17.19 -34.26 -20.52
C GLU A 493 -16.60 -34.21 -21.93
N ALA A 494 -16.61 -33.04 -22.59
CA ALA A 494 -15.99 -32.87 -23.89
C ALA A 494 -14.45 -32.87 -23.79
N MET A 495 -13.90 -32.21 -22.78
CA MET A 495 -12.45 -32.15 -22.52
C MET A 495 -11.87 -33.55 -22.19
N GLN A 496 -12.66 -34.40 -21.54
CA GLN A 496 -12.27 -35.77 -21.20
C GLN A 496 -12.43 -36.77 -22.36
N THR A 497 -12.98 -36.34 -23.51
CA THR A 497 -13.06 -37.17 -24.73
C THR A 497 -11.93 -36.86 -25.70
N LEU A 498 -11.50 -37.85 -26.49
CA LEU A 498 -10.53 -37.67 -27.57
C LEU A 498 -10.96 -36.52 -28.49
N TYR A 499 -10.18 -35.44 -28.48
CA TYR A 499 -10.46 -34.26 -29.28
C TYR A 499 -10.09 -34.50 -30.74
N PHE A 500 -11.10 -34.63 -31.60
CA PHE A 500 -10.95 -34.57 -33.05
C PHE A 500 -11.21 -33.12 -33.50
N PRO A 501 -10.24 -32.45 -34.17
CA PRO A 501 -10.45 -31.11 -34.72
C PRO A 501 -11.74 -31.04 -35.54
N GLY A 502 -12.59 -30.05 -35.24
CA GLY A 502 -13.89 -29.88 -35.88
C GLY A 502 -15.07 -30.65 -35.25
N PHE A 503 -14.83 -31.58 -34.32
CA PHE A 503 -15.90 -32.35 -33.66
C PHE A 503 -16.85 -31.46 -32.83
N ARG A 504 -16.37 -30.29 -32.36
CA ARG A 504 -17.22 -29.24 -31.75
C ARG A 504 -18.32 -28.73 -32.68
N PHE A 505 -18.14 -28.85 -34.00
CA PHE A 505 -19.09 -28.41 -35.00
C PHE A 505 -20.16 -29.46 -35.33
N VAL A 506 -19.87 -30.74 -35.06
CA VAL A 506 -20.78 -31.86 -35.33
C VAL A 506 -22.06 -31.74 -34.49
N PRO A 507 -23.25 -31.90 -35.08
CA PRO A 507 -24.54 -31.64 -34.43
C PRO A 507 -24.98 -32.77 -33.47
N THR A 508 -24.08 -33.24 -32.58
CA THR A 508 -24.41 -34.20 -31.52
C THR A 508 -25.39 -33.61 -30.51
N LYS A 509 -26.13 -34.46 -29.77
CA LYS A 509 -27.05 -34.00 -28.71
C LYS A 509 -26.35 -33.08 -27.69
N LYS A 510 -25.15 -33.47 -27.24
CA LYS A 510 -24.33 -32.68 -26.29
C LYS A 510 -23.84 -31.36 -26.89
N ASN A 511 -23.35 -31.35 -28.14
CA ASN A 511 -22.93 -30.11 -28.82
C ASN A 511 -24.11 -29.15 -29.03
N LYS A 512 -25.28 -29.66 -29.44
CA LYS A 512 -26.50 -28.85 -29.57
C LYS A 512 -26.92 -28.26 -28.21
N ARG A 513 -26.87 -29.04 -27.14
CA ARG A 513 -27.19 -28.57 -25.79
C ARG A 513 -26.21 -27.49 -25.32
N ARG A 514 -24.89 -27.69 -25.45
CA ARG A 514 -23.87 -26.68 -25.13
C ARG A 514 -24.11 -25.36 -25.87
N ARG A 515 -24.40 -25.41 -27.18
CA ARG A 515 -24.72 -24.20 -27.96
C ARG A 515 -25.98 -23.50 -27.46
N ARG A 516 -27.06 -24.25 -27.21
CA ARG A 516 -28.31 -23.67 -26.68
C ARG A 516 -28.10 -23.02 -25.32
N LEU A 517 -27.42 -23.70 -24.40
CA LEU A 517 -27.08 -23.17 -23.07
C LEU A 517 -26.28 -21.87 -23.18
N ASN A 518 -25.23 -21.85 -24.01
CA ASN A 518 -24.43 -20.64 -24.21
C ASN A 518 -25.27 -19.47 -24.77
N THR A 519 -26.14 -19.74 -25.75
CA THR A 519 -27.05 -18.72 -26.30
C THR A 519 -28.03 -18.19 -25.24
N GLU A 520 -28.61 -19.07 -24.43
CA GLU A 520 -29.56 -18.69 -23.37
C GLU A 520 -28.88 -17.88 -22.26
N ILE A 521 -27.71 -18.30 -21.79
CA ILE A 521 -26.90 -17.58 -20.80
C ILE A 521 -26.49 -16.20 -21.33
N THR A 522 -25.99 -16.12 -22.57
CA THR A 522 -25.62 -14.85 -23.20
C THR A 522 -26.81 -13.90 -23.31
N ALA A 523 -27.99 -14.40 -23.69
CA ALA A 523 -29.19 -13.57 -23.79
C ALA A 523 -29.63 -13.03 -22.41
N MET A 524 -29.60 -13.85 -21.37
CA MET A 524 -29.93 -13.41 -20.01
C MET A 524 -28.94 -12.39 -19.46
N LEU A 525 -27.64 -12.63 -19.61
CA LEU A 525 -26.61 -11.67 -19.18
C LEU A 525 -26.72 -10.36 -19.93
N ARG A 526 -27.01 -10.39 -21.24
CA ARG A 526 -27.28 -9.18 -22.02
C ARG A 526 -28.43 -8.38 -21.41
N ASN A 527 -29.54 -9.01 -21.05
CA ASN A 527 -30.67 -8.32 -20.41
C ASN A 527 -30.28 -7.69 -19.06
N VAL A 528 -29.44 -8.36 -18.26
CA VAL A 528 -28.92 -7.82 -16.99
C VAL A 528 -28.04 -6.59 -17.25
N ILE A 529 -27.12 -6.68 -18.21
CA ILE A 529 -26.19 -5.62 -18.58
C ILE A 529 -26.93 -4.40 -19.15
N GLU A 530 -27.86 -4.60 -20.07
CA GLU A 530 -28.69 -3.53 -20.63
C GLU A 530 -29.58 -2.89 -19.56
N GLY A 531 -30.13 -3.69 -18.65
CA GLY A 531 -30.87 -3.21 -17.49
C GLY A 531 -30.02 -2.28 -16.59
N LYS A 532 -28.78 -2.69 -16.28
CA LYS A 532 -27.83 -1.89 -15.49
C LYS A 532 -27.41 -0.63 -16.24
N ALA A 533 -27.05 -0.73 -17.52
CA ALA A 533 -26.67 0.43 -18.35
C ALA A 533 -27.78 1.49 -18.40
N ASN A 534 -29.04 1.07 -18.58
CA ASN A 534 -30.19 1.97 -18.54
C ASN A 534 -30.41 2.60 -17.16
N ALA A 535 -30.18 1.85 -16.07
CA ALA A 535 -30.29 2.36 -14.71
C ALA A 535 -29.20 3.41 -14.39
N LEU A 536 -27.97 3.22 -14.91
CA LEU A 536 -26.89 4.20 -14.81
C LEU A 536 -27.24 5.49 -15.57
N LYS A 537 -27.67 5.39 -16.83
CA LYS A 537 -28.06 6.54 -17.67
C LYS A 537 -29.19 7.38 -17.06
N THR A 538 -30.13 6.73 -16.39
CA THR A 538 -31.28 7.39 -15.76
C THR A 538 -31.00 7.87 -14.33
N GLY A 539 -29.77 7.71 -13.82
CA GLY A 539 -29.39 8.08 -12.46
C GLY A 539 -30.06 7.24 -11.35
N LYS A 540 -30.71 6.12 -11.72
CA LYS A 540 -31.39 5.20 -10.79
C LYS A 540 -30.42 4.24 -10.09
N SER A 541 -29.23 4.05 -10.65
CA SER A 541 -28.16 3.24 -10.08
C SER A 541 -26.88 4.06 -10.05
N ARG A 542 -26.04 3.82 -9.02
CA ARG A 542 -24.68 4.36 -8.96
C ARG A 542 -23.69 3.40 -9.65
N VAL A 543 -22.49 3.92 -9.93
CA VAL A 543 -21.33 3.14 -10.38
C VAL A 543 -20.53 2.74 -9.13
N ASP A 544 -21.01 1.71 -8.44
CA ASP A 544 -20.47 1.22 -7.18
C ASP A 544 -20.20 -0.28 -7.16
N ASP A 545 -20.50 -0.98 -8.28
CA ASP A 545 -20.26 -2.41 -8.47
C ASP A 545 -19.41 -2.69 -9.72
N LEU A 546 -18.87 -3.91 -9.80
CA LEU A 546 -17.98 -4.35 -10.87
C LEU A 546 -18.61 -4.16 -12.26
N LEU A 547 -19.88 -4.52 -12.42
CA LEU A 547 -20.59 -4.35 -13.69
C LEU A 547 -20.72 -2.87 -14.07
N GLY A 548 -21.00 -1.99 -13.12
CA GLY A 548 -21.04 -0.55 -13.35
C GLY A 548 -19.68 -0.01 -13.80
N LEU A 549 -18.58 -0.46 -13.19
CA LEU A 549 -17.23 -0.07 -13.56
C LEU A 549 -16.85 -0.54 -14.97
N LEU A 550 -17.19 -1.80 -15.32
CA LEU A 550 -16.98 -2.35 -16.66
C LEU A 550 -17.77 -1.55 -17.71
N LEU A 551 -19.02 -1.20 -17.42
CA LEU A 551 -19.87 -0.40 -18.31
C LEU A 551 -19.35 1.03 -18.48
N GLN A 552 -18.86 1.66 -17.42
CA GLN A 552 -18.26 3.00 -17.49
C GLN A 552 -17.01 3.00 -18.39
N TYR A 553 -16.18 1.96 -18.29
CA TYR A 553 -15.02 1.78 -19.15
C TYR A 553 -15.41 1.60 -20.62
N CYS A 554 -16.53 0.92 -20.91
CA CYS A 554 -17.09 0.81 -22.25
C CYS A 554 -17.60 2.16 -22.82
N GLU A 555 -18.15 3.05 -21.99
CA GLU A 555 -18.76 4.31 -22.45
C GLU A 555 -17.74 5.43 -22.71
N ASN A 556 -16.70 5.56 -21.89
CA ASN A 556 -15.72 6.66 -21.96
C ASN A 556 -14.88 6.71 -23.25
N GLU A 557 -14.73 5.60 -24.00
CA GLU A 557 -13.97 5.60 -25.25
C GLU A 557 -14.79 6.02 -26.49
N ASN A 558 -16.13 5.93 -26.45
CA ASN A 558 -16.96 6.27 -27.62
C ASN A 558 -16.91 7.78 -27.96
N GLU A 559 -16.40 8.64 -27.07
CA GLU A 559 -16.23 10.08 -27.28
C GLU A 559 -14.81 10.50 -27.71
N SER A 560 -13.81 9.61 -27.65
CA SER A 560 -12.41 9.93 -27.99
C SER A 560 -11.94 9.22 -29.27
N SER A 561 -11.51 10.00 -30.26
CA SER A 561 -11.21 9.55 -31.64
C SER A 561 -9.83 8.86 -31.81
N THR A 562 -9.33 8.20 -30.76
CA THR A 562 -8.08 7.42 -30.79
C THR A 562 -8.40 5.96 -30.48
N LYS A 563 -8.34 5.10 -31.50
CA LYS A 563 -8.52 3.64 -31.37
C LYS A 563 -7.45 3.03 -30.44
N SER A 564 -7.78 2.73 -29.19
CA SER A 564 -7.03 1.78 -28.36
C SER A 564 -7.88 1.08 -27.28
N ILE A 565 -8.35 -0.14 -27.56
CA ILE A 565 -8.63 -1.23 -26.61
C ILE A 565 -9.64 -0.93 -25.48
N GLY A 566 -10.84 -0.42 -25.80
CA GLY A 566 -12.02 -0.59 -24.92
C GLY A 566 -12.63 -2.01 -25.00
N LEU A 567 -13.23 -2.49 -23.90
CA LEU A 567 -14.00 -3.74 -23.89
C LEU A 567 -15.31 -3.59 -24.66
N THR A 568 -15.64 -4.55 -25.51
CA THR A 568 -16.96 -4.68 -26.14
C THR A 568 -18.00 -5.22 -25.16
N ILE A 569 -19.29 -4.97 -25.39
CA ILE A 569 -20.39 -5.54 -24.57
C ILE A 569 -20.32 -7.06 -24.57
N GLU A 570 -19.92 -7.65 -25.68
CA GLU A 570 -19.73 -9.09 -25.85
C GLU A 570 -18.60 -9.61 -24.96
N GLU A 571 -17.48 -8.90 -24.88
CA GLU A 571 -16.40 -9.23 -23.94
C GLU A 571 -16.85 -9.05 -22.49
N VAL A 572 -17.62 -7.99 -22.16
CA VAL A 572 -18.21 -7.80 -20.82
C VAL A 572 -19.13 -8.98 -20.46
N ILE A 573 -19.94 -9.48 -21.40
CA ILE A 573 -20.78 -10.67 -21.17
C ILE A 573 -19.92 -11.88 -20.81
N GLU A 574 -18.82 -12.12 -21.53
CA GLU A 574 -17.93 -13.25 -21.26
C GLU A 574 -17.21 -13.11 -19.91
N GLU A 575 -16.76 -11.91 -19.54
CA GLU A 575 -16.20 -11.63 -18.21
C GLU A 575 -17.24 -11.83 -17.10
N CYS A 576 -18.48 -11.37 -17.31
CA CYS A 576 -19.57 -11.60 -16.37
C CYS A 576 -19.81 -13.10 -16.14
N LYS A 577 -19.75 -13.94 -17.21
CA LYS A 577 -19.86 -15.40 -17.06
C LYS A 577 -18.76 -15.95 -16.16
N ALA A 578 -17.53 -15.49 -16.36
CA ALA A 578 -16.37 -15.92 -15.58
C ALA A 578 -16.50 -15.52 -14.10
N PHE A 579 -16.85 -14.27 -13.81
CA PHE A 579 -16.99 -13.79 -12.43
C PHE A 579 -18.12 -14.48 -11.66
N TYR A 580 -19.28 -14.69 -12.29
CA TYR A 580 -20.39 -15.41 -11.68
C TYR A 580 -19.98 -16.82 -11.26
N LEU A 581 -19.33 -17.54 -12.17
CA LEU A 581 -18.89 -18.90 -11.89
C LEU A 581 -17.79 -18.94 -10.82
N ALA A 582 -16.73 -18.16 -11.01
CA ALA A 582 -15.55 -18.19 -10.18
C ALA A 582 -15.85 -17.77 -8.74
N GLY A 583 -16.64 -16.71 -8.55
CA GLY A 583 -17.01 -16.19 -7.23
C GLY A 583 -17.95 -17.12 -6.47
N GLN A 584 -18.88 -17.79 -7.15
CA GLN A 584 -19.84 -18.68 -6.49
C GLN A 584 -19.22 -20.01 -6.08
N GLU A 585 -18.77 -20.80 -7.06
CA GLU A 585 -18.49 -22.23 -6.86
C GLU A 585 -17.28 -22.44 -5.95
N THR A 586 -16.23 -21.63 -6.11
CA THR A 586 -14.98 -21.77 -5.32
C THR A 586 -15.18 -21.43 -3.84
N THR A 587 -15.79 -20.29 -3.51
CA THR A 587 -16.07 -19.92 -2.12
C THR A 587 -17.06 -20.90 -1.48
N SER A 588 -18.05 -21.40 -2.23
CA SER A 588 -19.03 -22.37 -1.69
C SER A 588 -18.36 -23.67 -1.27
N SER A 589 -17.37 -24.11 -2.05
CA SER A 589 -16.56 -25.29 -1.73
C SER A 589 -15.74 -25.08 -0.47
N LEU A 590 -15.03 -23.95 -0.38
CA LEU A 590 -14.25 -23.58 0.81
C LEU A 590 -15.10 -23.58 2.08
N LEU A 591 -16.25 -22.90 2.05
CA LEU A 591 -17.15 -22.83 3.20
C LEU A 591 -17.70 -24.20 3.59
N THR A 592 -18.07 -25.02 2.62
CA THR A 592 -18.62 -26.35 2.90
C THR A 592 -17.57 -27.25 3.54
N TRP A 593 -16.38 -27.35 2.96
CA TRP A 593 -15.30 -28.14 3.54
C TRP A 593 -14.89 -27.61 4.92
N THR A 594 -14.95 -26.29 5.13
CA THR A 594 -14.69 -25.71 6.45
C THR A 594 -15.69 -26.20 7.48
N VAL A 595 -17.00 -26.17 7.19
CA VAL A 595 -18.03 -26.67 8.12
C VAL A 595 -17.91 -28.17 8.34
N VAL A 596 -17.64 -28.96 7.30
CA VAL A 596 -17.41 -30.41 7.41
C VAL A 596 -16.25 -30.71 8.37
N VAL A 597 -15.11 -30.04 8.18
CA VAL A 597 -13.92 -30.24 9.01
C VAL A 597 -14.15 -29.74 10.44
N LEU A 598 -14.83 -28.61 10.63
CA LEU A 598 -15.20 -28.14 11.97
C LEU A 598 -16.17 -29.10 12.68
N ALA A 599 -17.08 -29.75 11.95
CA ALA A 599 -17.96 -30.78 12.49
C ALA A 599 -17.20 -32.08 12.86
N MET A 600 -16.10 -32.38 12.16
CA MET A 600 -15.17 -33.47 12.51
C MET A 600 -14.31 -33.14 13.73
N HIS A 601 -14.05 -31.84 13.98
CA HIS A 601 -13.16 -31.37 15.04
C HIS A 601 -13.84 -30.32 15.95
N PRO A 602 -14.76 -30.73 16.85
CA PRO A 602 -15.52 -29.82 17.71
C PRO A 602 -14.66 -28.85 18.55
N ASP A 603 -13.49 -29.28 19.02
CA ASP A 603 -12.55 -28.44 19.77
C ASP A 603 -12.14 -27.17 19.01
N TRP A 604 -12.11 -27.26 17.68
CA TRP A 604 -11.79 -26.14 16.81
C TRP A 604 -12.97 -25.20 16.59
N GLN A 605 -14.22 -25.59 16.84
CA GLN A 605 -15.38 -24.69 16.69
C GLN A 605 -15.34 -23.51 17.67
N GLU A 606 -14.91 -23.74 18.91
CA GLU A 606 -14.77 -22.67 19.90
C GLU A 606 -13.56 -21.78 19.62
N LYS A 607 -12.44 -22.38 19.20
CA LYS A 607 -11.22 -21.64 18.81
C LYS A 607 -11.41 -20.86 17.50
N ALA A 608 -12.26 -21.37 16.60
CA ALA A 608 -12.52 -20.78 15.30
C ALA A 608 -12.99 -19.33 15.39
N ARG A 609 -13.69 -18.96 16.47
CA ARG A 609 -14.15 -17.59 16.71
C ARG A 609 -13.01 -16.57 16.78
N GLN A 610 -11.80 -16.99 17.14
CA GLN A 610 -10.61 -16.14 17.24
C GLN A 610 -9.60 -16.40 16.12
N GLU A 611 -9.64 -17.56 15.48
CA GLU A 611 -8.59 -18.06 14.57
C GLU A 611 -9.08 -18.38 13.14
N VAL A 612 -10.14 -17.73 12.67
CA VAL A 612 -10.82 -18.00 11.37
C VAL A 612 -9.83 -18.11 10.19
N THR A 613 -8.82 -17.24 10.12
CA THR A 613 -7.87 -17.23 8.99
C THR A 613 -7.05 -18.52 8.91
N MET A 614 -6.54 -19.02 10.04
CA MET A 614 -5.70 -20.22 10.08
C MET A 614 -6.50 -21.47 9.70
N ILE A 615 -7.77 -21.53 10.13
CA ILE A 615 -8.70 -22.59 9.75
C ILE A 615 -8.93 -22.58 8.24
N LEU A 616 -9.23 -21.43 7.66
CA LEU A 616 -9.45 -21.31 6.22
C LEU A 616 -8.22 -21.72 5.41
N TYR A 617 -7.01 -21.40 5.87
CA TYR A 617 -5.77 -21.81 5.20
C TYR A 617 -5.55 -23.33 5.28
N GLU A 618 -5.80 -23.95 6.43
CA GLU A 618 -5.67 -25.41 6.55
C GLU A 618 -6.76 -26.15 5.76
N VAL A 619 -7.97 -25.61 5.68
CA VAL A 619 -9.01 -26.14 4.79
C VAL A 619 -8.62 -25.96 3.32
N LEU A 620 -8.06 -24.81 2.92
CA LEU A 620 -7.57 -24.61 1.56
C LEU A 620 -6.41 -25.55 1.19
N ARG A 621 -5.63 -26.01 2.18
CA ARG A 621 -4.57 -27.00 1.98
C ARG A 621 -5.14 -28.40 1.78
N LEU A 622 -6.02 -28.85 2.68
CA LEU A 622 -6.60 -30.20 2.65
C LEU A 622 -7.65 -30.36 1.55
N TYR A 623 -8.44 -29.32 1.30
CA TYR A 623 -9.57 -29.33 0.37
C TYR A 623 -9.56 -28.09 -0.54
N PRO A 624 -8.50 -27.85 -1.33
CA PRO A 624 -8.45 -26.73 -2.26
C PRO A 624 -9.59 -26.83 -3.29
N PRO A 625 -10.38 -25.77 -3.50
CA PRO A 625 -11.42 -25.79 -4.53
C PRO A 625 -10.85 -26.12 -5.90
N ALA A 626 -9.71 -25.55 -6.27
CA ALA A 626 -8.99 -25.87 -7.50
C ALA A 626 -7.85 -26.86 -7.23
N ILE A 627 -8.03 -28.12 -7.60
CA ILE A 627 -7.06 -29.19 -7.29
C ILE A 627 -5.79 -29.17 -8.15
N ALA A 628 -5.84 -28.47 -9.29
CA ALA A 628 -4.72 -28.35 -10.22
C ALA A 628 -4.83 -27.06 -11.04
N GLN A 629 -3.68 -26.48 -11.39
CA GLN A 629 -3.58 -25.32 -12.26
C GLN A 629 -3.01 -25.74 -13.61
N TYR A 630 -3.61 -25.25 -14.70
CA TYR A 630 -3.21 -25.58 -16.06
C TYR A 630 -2.54 -24.39 -16.73
N GLN A 631 -1.41 -24.63 -17.40
CA GLN A 631 -0.68 -23.62 -18.18
C GLN A 631 -0.41 -24.14 -19.58
N HIS A 632 -0.60 -23.30 -20.60
CA HIS A 632 -0.30 -23.66 -21.98
C HIS A 632 0.95 -22.92 -22.47
N THR A 633 1.89 -23.65 -23.05
CA THR A 633 3.11 -23.07 -23.60
C THR A 633 2.90 -22.60 -25.04
N TYR A 634 2.90 -21.28 -25.28
CA TYR A 634 2.74 -20.73 -26.65
C TYR A 634 4.04 -20.69 -27.46
N LYS A 635 5.18 -20.90 -26.79
CA LYS A 635 6.51 -20.90 -27.38
C LYS A 635 7.42 -21.82 -26.58
N GLN A 636 8.52 -22.25 -27.18
CA GLN A 636 9.55 -23.01 -26.47
C GLN A 636 9.99 -22.24 -25.23
N THR A 637 9.88 -22.88 -24.07
CA THR A 637 10.07 -22.30 -22.75
C THR A 637 10.97 -23.22 -21.93
N LYS A 638 11.94 -22.65 -21.20
CA LYS A 638 12.82 -23.42 -20.32
C LYS A 638 12.29 -23.35 -18.88
N ILE A 639 12.09 -24.50 -18.24
CA ILE A 639 11.67 -24.66 -16.83
C ILE A 639 12.77 -25.44 -16.11
N GLY A 640 13.51 -24.78 -15.22
CA GLY A 640 14.73 -25.36 -14.66
C GLY A 640 15.71 -25.71 -15.78
N GLU A 641 16.17 -26.96 -15.85
CA GLU A 641 16.99 -27.48 -16.96
C GLU A 641 16.18 -28.10 -18.11
N ILE A 642 14.85 -28.16 -17.99
CA ILE A 642 13.96 -28.81 -18.96
C ILE A 642 13.54 -27.79 -20.02
N SER A 643 13.75 -28.12 -21.29
CA SER A 643 13.21 -27.36 -22.42
C SER A 643 11.84 -27.92 -22.82
N VAL A 644 10.79 -27.12 -22.64
CA VAL A 644 9.42 -27.45 -23.01
C VAL A 644 9.10 -26.81 -24.37
N PRO A 645 8.72 -27.59 -25.40
CA PRO A 645 8.35 -27.04 -26.70
C PRO A 645 7.03 -26.26 -26.63
N ALA A 646 6.72 -25.51 -27.69
CA ALA A 646 5.41 -24.87 -27.84
C ALA A 646 4.29 -25.92 -28.00
N GLY A 647 3.09 -25.61 -27.53
CA GLY A 647 1.90 -26.46 -27.62
C GLY A 647 1.77 -27.47 -26.47
N VAL A 648 2.63 -27.41 -25.46
CA VAL A 648 2.58 -28.31 -24.29
C VAL A 648 1.74 -27.69 -23.18
N ASP A 649 0.81 -28.47 -22.64
CA ASP A 649 0.09 -28.17 -21.41
C ASP A 649 0.88 -28.68 -20.20
N LEU A 650 1.04 -27.79 -19.22
CA LEU A 650 1.68 -28.06 -17.94
C LEU A 650 0.62 -28.03 -16.85
N ILE A 651 0.70 -28.99 -15.94
CA ILE A 651 -0.25 -29.13 -14.83
C ILE A 651 0.54 -28.99 -13.54
N LEU A 652 0.15 -28.03 -12.70
CA LEU A 652 0.64 -27.90 -11.33
C LEU A 652 -0.40 -28.55 -10.41
N PRO A 653 -0.10 -29.72 -9.80
CA PRO A 653 -1.08 -30.45 -9.02
C PRO A 653 -1.17 -29.91 -7.60
N THR A 654 -1.92 -28.80 -7.41
CA THR A 654 -2.12 -28.13 -6.13
C THR A 654 -2.44 -29.10 -4.99
N LEU A 655 -3.41 -30.00 -5.19
CA LEU A 655 -3.82 -30.96 -4.16
C LEU A 655 -2.67 -31.90 -3.74
N LEU A 656 -1.88 -32.39 -4.70
CA LEU A 656 -0.78 -33.30 -4.41
C LEU A 656 0.36 -32.59 -3.68
N VAL A 657 0.70 -31.36 -4.10
CA VAL A 657 1.73 -30.56 -3.43
C VAL A 657 1.31 -30.17 -2.01
N HIS A 658 0.01 -29.95 -1.78
CA HIS A 658 -0.55 -29.65 -0.46
C HIS A 658 -0.60 -30.86 0.49
N HIS A 659 -0.47 -32.07 -0.07
CA HIS A 659 -0.41 -33.34 0.67
C HIS A 659 0.98 -34.00 0.62
N ASP A 660 2.00 -33.26 0.19
CA ASP A 660 3.37 -33.78 0.14
C ASP A 660 4.00 -33.79 1.55
N PRO A 661 4.32 -34.96 2.13
CA PRO A 661 4.92 -35.04 3.46
C PRO A 661 6.33 -34.42 3.50
N GLU A 662 7.04 -34.31 2.37
CA GLU A 662 8.34 -33.62 2.32
C GLU A 662 8.19 -32.12 2.53
N LEU A 663 7.06 -31.54 2.12
CA LEU A 663 6.77 -30.11 2.25
C LEU A 663 6.02 -29.79 3.54
N TRP A 664 5.13 -30.66 4.00
CA TRP A 664 4.18 -30.35 5.09
C TRP A 664 4.42 -31.13 6.38
N GLY A 665 5.37 -32.09 6.37
CA GLY A 665 5.70 -32.94 7.50
C GLY A 665 4.85 -34.21 7.57
N ASN A 666 5.13 -35.07 8.55
CA ASN A 666 4.42 -36.35 8.71
C ASN A 666 2.96 -36.21 9.15
N ASP A 667 2.57 -35.03 9.65
CA ASP A 667 1.20 -34.70 10.05
C ASP A 667 0.40 -34.05 8.90
N VAL A 668 0.84 -34.25 7.65
CA VAL A 668 0.26 -33.62 6.46
C VAL A 668 -1.22 -33.96 6.24
N ASP A 669 -1.67 -35.15 6.63
CA ASP A 669 -3.08 -35.53 6.48
C ASP A 669 -3.95 -35.09 7.67
N GLU A 670 -3.35 -34.51 8.71
CA GLU A 670 -4.07 -34.02 9.89
C GLU A 670 -4.59 -32.59 9.68
N PHE A 671 -5.79 -32.30 10.18
CA PHE A 671 -6.30 -30.94 10.27
C PHE A 671 -5.66 -30.19 11.45
N LYS A 672 -4.66 -29.36 11.14
CA LYS A 672 -3.89 -28.62 12.15
C LYS A 672 -3.76 -27.12 11.79
N PRO A 673 -4.81 -26.30 12.01
CA PRO A 673 -4.78 -24.86 11.75
C PRO A 673 -3.59 -24.12 12.34
N GLY A 674 -3.17 -24.52 13.56
CA GLY A 674 -2.02 -23.93 14.24
C GLY A 674 -0.69 -24.00 13.46
N ARG A 675 -0.57 -24.81 12.39
CA ARG A 675 0.62 -24.80 11.52
C ARG A 675 0.86 -23.45 10.87
N PHE A 676 -0.19 -22.68 10.63
CA PHE A 676 -0.11 -21.36 10.01
C PHE A 676 0.13 -20.22 11.00
N SER A 677 0.27 -20.51 12.30
CA SER A 677 0.46 -19.49 13.35
C SER A 677 1.68 -18.60 13.14
N GLU A 678 2.73 -19.14 12.52
CA GLU A 678 3.96 -18.41 12.19
C GLU A 678 4.08 -18.11 10.68
N GLY A 679 2.96 -18.17 9.95
CA GLY A 679 2.87 -17.90 8.52
C GLY A 679 3.07 -19.13 7.62
N VAL A 680 2.75 -18.97 6.33
CA VAL A 680 2.73 -20.04 5.31
C VAL A 680 4.10 -20.71 5.15
N SER A 681 5.19 -19.94 5.05
CA SER A 681 6.53 -20.50 4.84
C SER A 681 6.92 -21.51 5.92
N LYS A 682 6.64 -21.19 7.19
CA LYS A 682 6.93 -22.11 8.30
C LYS A 682 5.98 -23.30 8.35
N ALA A 683 4.74 -23.14 7.88
CA ALA A 683 3.78 -24.22 7.77
C ALA A 683 4.20 -25.31 6.76
N SER A 684 5.01 -24.95 5.76
CA SER A 684 5.44 -25.79 4.65
C SER A 684 6.97 -25.95 4.53
N ASN A 685 7.64 -26.31 5.64
CA ASN A 685 9.09 -26.61 5.68
C ASN A 685 10.01 -25.53 5.09
N ASN A 686 9.63 -24.26 5.22
CA ASN A 686 10.30 -23.06 4.66
C ASN A 686 10.17 -22.88 3.14
N ASP A 687 9.27 -23.61 2.48
CA ASP A 687 8.94 -23.41 1.07
C ASP A 687 7.60 -22.67 0.93
N GLN A 688 7.65 -21.35 0.73
CA GLN A 688 6.44 -20.54 0.58
C GLN A 688 5.66 -20.87 -0.71
N LEU A 689 6.31 -21.47 -1.72
CA LEU A 689 5.68 -21.86 -2.98
C LEU A 689 4.93 -23.19 -2.87
N ALA A 690 5.01 -23.89 -1.73
CA ALA A 690 4.24 -25.11 -1.49
C ALA A 690 2.74 -24.82 -1.28
N PHE A 691 2.36 -23.59 -0.89
CA PHE A 691 0.96 -23.23 -0.62
C PHE A 691 0.42 -22.19 -1.61
N PHE A 692 -0.21 -22.66 -2.68
CA PHE A 692 -0.75 -21.84 -3.76
C PHE A 692 -2.21 -22.20 -4.12
N PRO A 693 -3.15 -22.22 -3.16
CA PRO A 693 -4.56 -22.54 -3.46
C PRO A 693 -5.23 -21.52 -4.42
N PHE A 694 -4.66 -20.32 -4.51
CA PHE A 694 -5.10 -19.25 -5.41
C PHE A 694 -4.21 -19.10 -6.66
N GLY A 695 -3.33 -20.06 -6.93
CA GLY A 695 -2.31 -19.95 -7.97
C GLY A 695 -1.18 -18.99 -7.60
N TRP A 696 -0.36 -18.63 -8.59
CA TRP A 696 0.80 -17.75 -8.41
C TRP A 696 1.14 -16.98 -9.70
N GLY A 697 1.83 -15.85 -9.57
CA GLY A 697 2.32 -15.03 -10.68
C GLY A 697 1.23 -14.23 -11.42
N PRO A 698 1.40 -13.93 -12.71
CA PRO A 698 0.46 -13.08 -13.48
C PRO A 698 -0.96 -13.64 -13.62
N ARG A 699 -1.17 -14.91 -13.26
CA ARG A 699 -2.45 -15.61 -13.29
C ARG A 699 -2.95 -15.98 -11.88
N THR A 700 -2.40 -15.36 -10.83
CA THR A 700 -2.96 -15.46 -9.48
C THR A 700 -4.43 -15.06 -9.48
N CYS A 701 -5.25 -15.74 -8.68
CA CYS A 701 -6.67 -15.48 -8.55
C CYS A 701 -6.92 -14.01 -8.16
N ILE A 702 -7.53 -13.26 -9.07
CA ILE A 702 -7.94 -11.86 -8.81
C ILE A 702 -9.00 -11.76 -7.70
N GLY A 703 -9.77 -12.85 -7.48
CA GLY A 703 -10.80 -12.94 -6.46
C GLY A 703 -10.31 -13.37 -5.08
N GLN A 704 -9.00 -13.57 -4.85
CA GLN A 704 -8.47 -14.08 -3.59
C GLN A 704 -8.94 -13.27 -2.37
N ASN A 705 -8.82 -11.94 -2.42
CA ASN A 705 -9.23 -11.07 -1.31
C ASN A 705 -10.75 -11.08 -1.11
N PHE A 706 -11.52 -11.13 -2.20
CA PHE A 706 -12.98 -11.23 -2.15
C PHE A 706 -13.42 -12.54 -1.46
N ALA A 707 -12.89 -13.68 -1.91
CA ALA A 707 -13.22 -15.00 -1.39
C ALA A 707 -12.81 -15.15 0.08
N MET A 708 -11.61 -14.67 0.46
CA MET A 708 -11.16 -14.73 1.85
C MET A 708 -12.00 -13.82 2.76
N LEU A 709 -12.38 -12.63 2.31
CA LEU A 709 -13.24 -11.74 3.07
C LEU A 709 -14.65 -12.32 3.26
N GLU A 710 -15.24 -12.83 2.17
CA GLU A 710 -16.54 -13.50 2.17
C GLU A 710 -16.55 -14.69 3.12
N ALA A 711 -15.56 -15.59 3.00
CA ALA A 711 -15.47 -16.79 3.83
C ALA A 711 -15.26 -16.45 5.32
N LYS A 712 -14.39 -15.48 5.63
CA LYS A 712 -14.16 -15.02 7.01
C LYS A 712 -15.43 -14.45 7.63
N LEU A 713 -16.14 -13.59 6.90
CA LEU A 713 -17.35 -12.96 7.39
C LEU A 713 -18.47 -13.99 7.59
N ALA A 714 -18.68 -14.88 6.62
CA ALA A 714 -19.67 -15.94 6.73
C ALA A 714 -19.42 -16.80 7.98
N LEU A 715 -18.19 -17.29 8.19
CA LEU A 715 -17.87 -18.09 9.37
C LEU A 715 -18.03 -17.31 10.68
N ALA A 716 -17.55 -16.07 10.72
CA ALA A 716 -17.68 -15.21 11.90
C ALA A 716 -19.15 -14.94 12.27
N MET A 717 -20.07 -14.98 11.31
CA MET A 717 -21.50 -14.81 11.53
C MET A 717 -22.23 -16.13 11.85
N ILE A 718 -21.78 -17.26 11.30
CA ILE A 718 -22.43 -18.56 11.52
C ILE A 718 -22.04 -19.17 12.87
N LEU A 719 -20.74 -19.16 13.22
CA LEU A 719 -20.20 -19.79 14.43
C LEU A 719 -20.78 -19.29 15.78
N PRO A 720 -21.23 -18.02 15.91
CA PRO A 720 -21.94 -17.58 17.11
C PRO A 720 -23.38 -18.11 17.24
N ASN A 721 -24.01 -18.52 16.13
CA ASN A 721 -25.42 -18.91 16.10
C ASN A 721 -25.63 -20.42 16.15
N PHE A 722 -24.64 -21.20 15.70
CA PHE A 722 -24.77 -22.64 15.55
C PHE A 722 -23.49 -23.38 15.94
N SER A 723 -23.64 -24.59 16.47
CA SER A 723 -22.58 -25.60 16.51
C SER A 723 -22.89 -26.74 15.53
N PHE A 724 -21.83 -27.35 14.99
CA PHE A 724 -21.89 -28.33 13.93
C PHE A 724 -21.59 -29.74 14.44
N GLN A 725 -22.36 -30.72 13.97
CA GLN A 725 -22.07 -32.14 14.18
C GLN A 725 -22.26 -32.89 12.86
N LEU A 726 -21.37 -33.85 12.56
CA LEU A 726 -21.57 -34.71 11.39
C LEU A 726 -22.87 -35.52 11.53
N SER A 727 -23.70 -35.52 10.49
CA SER A 727 -24.86 -36.41 10.47
C SER A 727 -24.40 -37.87 10.28
N PRO A 728 -25.09 -38.87 10.88
CA PRO A 728 -24.94 -40.27 10.51
C PRO A 728 -25.20 -40.55 9.02
N SER A 729 -25.91 -39.68 8.30
CA SER A 729 -26.15 -39.78 6.85
C SER A 729 -24.98 -39.27 6.00
N TYR A 730 -24.01 -38.58 6.61
CA TYR A 730 -22.86 -38.03 5.92
C TYR A 730 -21.91 -39.13 5.43
N SER A 731 -21.51 -39.05 4.16
CA SER A 731 -20.50 -39.92 3.56
C SER A 731 -19.34 -39.08 3.04
N HIS A 732 -18.16 -39.25 3.63
CA HIS A 732 -16.96 -38.51 3.25
C HIS A 732 -16.40 -39.03 1.92
N ALA A 733 -16.81 -38.37 0.82
CA ALA A 733 -16.37 -38.69 -0.52
C ALA A 733 -16.05 -37.41 -1.31
N PRO A 734 -14.85 -36.83 -1.17
CA PRO A 734 -14.38 -35.74 -2.03
C PRO A 734 -14.30 -36.20 -3.49
N HIS A 735 -14.95 -35.47 -4.38
CA HIS A 735 -15.03 -35.77 -5.81
C HIS A 735 -14.70 -34.53 -6.64
N THR A 736 -13.87 -34.68 -7.67
CA THR A 736 -13.47 -33.57 -8.53
C THR A 736 -14.26 -33.59 -9.83
N VAL A 737 -14.92 -32.47 -10.15
CA VAL A 737 -15.52 -32.22 -11.47
C VAL A 737 -14.77 -31.09 -12.17
N MET A 738 -15.02 -29.85 -11.76
CA MET A 738 -14.14 -28.69 -12.04
C MET A 738 -13.40 -28.28 -10.77
N ILE A 739 -14.15 -28.30 -9.67
CA ILE A 739 -13.72 -28.01 -8.32
C ILE A 739 -13.87 -29.24 -7.43
N LEU A 740 -13.19 -29.26 -6.30
CA LEU A 740 -13.36 -30.29 -5.28
C LEU A 740 -14.68 -30.09 -4.53
N GLN A 741 -15.56 -31.08 -4.58
CA GLN A 741 -16.91 -31.03 -3.99
C GLN A 741 -17.28 -32.36 -3.32
N PRO A 742 -18.20 -32.39 -2.35
CA PRO A 742 -18.65 -33.62 -1.71
C PRO A 742 -19.61 -34.37 -2.65
N GLN A 743 -19.28 -35.61 -3.01
CA GLN A 743 -20.04 -36.42 -3.97
C GLN A 743 -21.49 -36.66 -3.54
N HIS A 744 -21.71 -36.83 -2.23
CA HIS A 744 -23.00 -37.17 -1.64
C HIS A 744 -23.64 -36.00 -0.88
N GLY A 745 -23.14 -34.78 -1.04
CA GLY A 745 -23.52 -33.61 -0.24
C GLY A 745 -22.79 -33.56 1.11
N ALA A 746 -23.11 -32.55 1.90
CA ALA A 746 -22.49 -32.31 3.20
C ALA A 746 -23.57 -32.26 4.29
N GLN A 747 -24.05 -33.43 4.71
CA GLN A 747 -25.07 -33.54 5.75
C GLN A 747 -24.50 -33.25 7.14
N ILE A 748 -24.93 -32.14 7.73
CA ILE A 748 -24.49 -31.64 9.03
C ILE A 748 -25.73 -31.41 9.90
N ILE A 749 -25.68 -31.89 11.14
CA ILE A 749 -26.64 -31.54 12.17
C ILE A 749 -26.23 -30.18 12.74
N LEU A 750 -27.08 -29.18 12.54
CA LEU A 750 -26.93 -27.85 13.13
C LEU A 750 -27.66 -27.82 14.46
N HIS A 751 -26.94 -27.49 15.53
CA HIS A 751 -27.52 -27.20 16.84
C HIS A 751 -27.56 -25.69 17.04
N LYS A 752 -28.68 -25.17 17.51
CA LYS A 752 -28.83 -23.74 17.82
C LYS A 752 -28.17 -23.43 19.18
N LEU A 753 -27.42 -22.32 19.24
CA LEU A 753 -26.73 -21.86 20.46
C LEU A 753 -27.55 -20.86 21.28
#